data_AF-K6XZI2-F1
#
_entry.id   AF-K6XZI2-F1
#
_cell.length_a   1.000
_cell.length_b   1.000
_cell.length_c   1.000
_cell.angle_alpha   90.00
_cell.angle_beta   90.00
_cell.angle_gamma   90.00
#
_symmetry.space_group_name_H-M   'P 1'
#
loop_
_entity.id
_entity.type
_entity.pdbx_description
1 polymer ?
#
loop_
_entity_poly.entity_id
_entity_poly.type
_entity_poly.pdbx_seq_one_letter_code
_entity_poly.pdbx_strand_id
1 'polypeptide(L)'
;MSIRTNLKKVLPAISLTEQEALDAGDVWIESSIYRGTPDMQALRAIPKATLSADEQAFLDGPVQELLEMVDDYELQNGDHLPQKVLDFLSVNKFFALIIPKRFGGLEFSPYANSTIVATIAVKSSAVAVTVMVPNSLGPGELLMHYGTTEQQDHWLPNLAVGKDIPCFALTSPEAGSDAGAIPDTGIVTKEMYNGEEVLGLSVTWDKRYITLAPIATVLGLAFKVFDPDHLLGDKVELGITCALIPKSHSGVELGNRHDPMGIRFYNGTTRGNKVFIPMDFIIGGQKNIGRGWQMLVSCLGAGRGISLPAMGVASAQSALKSTAEYSFVREQFGVPIGRFEGIQEKLADIAGKTFVLEAMRVLTTEGLGLGLKPSVVTAMAKYHMTELGRDVCNTAMDIQAGKAIQRGPQNTLANGYAAQPIAITVEGANILTRSLMIFGQGAMRCHPHMKEMVDLIHSDEASADKEFNKVLGKTISFSVKNSLRSFSKSYLTFTRGAQSSLPEVKPYEKRMNALSAKLAPLADLSLLVLGGDLKKAEMLSARLGDVMSYLYASMAVVRFYEQRVTNRIEAKPYFEYAIQWCLLQGEQALNEFVSNFPNTATRGLMRVLTNTFTRSVPAISDKLKRQLSDATMAQSSIMADLTHLVKVIPGDGNHINQEAFAAKHDVMPILKVVQKALRKDPVVPFVSFENAVTKLHENGELSANEYARVIDYNNKRQLAVRVDEYTFDMELLDANQQLVKGEPETHTDAA
;
A
#
# COMPACT_ATOMS: atom_id res chain seq x y z
N MET A 1 -26.98 -22.09 36.38
CA MET A 1 -26.42 -22.05 35.01
C MET A 1 -25.06 -21.37 35.11
N SER A 2 -24.01 -21.95 34.55
CA SER A 2 -22.66 -21.38 34.65
C SER A 2 -22.57 -20.08 33.82
N ILE A 3 -21.67 -19.16 34.20
CA ILE A 3 -21.38 -17.92 33.44
C ILE A 3 -21.05 -18.28 31.98
N ARG A 4 -20.28 -19.34 31.77
CA ARG A 4 -19.91 -19.89 30.46
C ARG A 4 -21.14 -20.28 29.64
N THR A 5 -22.08 -21.01 30.24
CA THR A 5 -23.29 -21.49 29.55
C THR A 5 -24.25 -20.35 29.21
N ASN A 6 -24.25 -19.27 30.00
CA ASN A 6 -25.00 -18.05 29.67
C ASN A 6 -24.34 -17.29 28.51
N LEU A 7 -23.01 -17.17 28.50
CA LEU A 7 -22.27 -16.54 27.41
C LEU A 7 -22.40 -17.30 26.08
N LYS A 8 -22.41 -18.64 26.11
CA LYS A 8 -22.65 -19.50 24.92
C LYS A 8 -24.00 -19.19 24.25
N LYS A 9 -25.00 -18.67 24.98
CA LYS A 9 -26.31 -18.29 24.43
C LYS A 9 -26.36 -16.90 23.80
N VAL A 10 -25.43 -16.01 24.19
CA VAL A 10 -25.44 -14.59 23.82
C VAL A 10 -24.38 -14.28 22.76
N LEU A 11 -23.28 -15.03 22.73
CA LEU A 11 -22.25 -14.89 21.70
C LEU A 11 -22.66 -15.66 20.43
N PRO A 12 -22.57 -15.03 19.24
CA PRO A 12 -22.81 -15.74 17.99
C PRO A 12 -21.77 -16.85 17.79
N ALA A 13 -22.20 -17.96 17.18
CA ALA A 13 -21.28 -19.03 16.80
C ALA A 13 -20.30 -18.51 15.74
N ILE A 14 -19.02 -18.82 15.92
CA ILE A 14 -17.98 -18.54 14.93
C ILE A 14 -18.13 -19.57 13.80
N SER A 15 -18.28 -19.11 12.55
CA SER A 15 -18.34 -20.02 11.40
C SER A 15 -16.98 -20.69 11.18
N LEU A 16 -16.96 -21.87 10.57
CA LEU A 16 -15.70 -22.57 10.26
C LEU A 16 -14.75 -21.69 9.44
N THR A 17 -15.27 -20.96 8.46
CA THR A 17 -14.50 -20.03 7.64
C THR A 17 -13.92 -18.86 8.45
N GLU A 18 -14.65 -18.37 9.46
CA GLU A 18 -14.18 -17.32 10.35
C GLU A 18 -13.11 -17.84 11.31
N GLN A 19 -13.29 -19.06 11.83
CA GLN A 19 -12.31 -19.73 12.67
C GLN A 19 -11.00 -19.98 11.90
N GLU A 20 -11.07 -20.51 10.68
CA GLU A 20 -9.89 -20.73 9.83
C GLU A 20 -9.14 -19.42 9.53
N ALA A 21 -9.86 -18.32 9.30
CA ALA A 21 -9.24 -17.00 9.11
C ALA A 21 -8.59 -16.46 10.40
N LEU A 22 -9.19 -16.74 11.57
CA LEU A 22 -8.64 -16.36 12.87
C LEU A 22 -7.46 -17.23 13.30
N ASP A 23 -7.39 -18.46 12.84
CA ASP A 23 -6.29 -19.39 13.10
C ASP A 23 -5.13 -19.18 12.14
N ALA A 24 -5.40 -18.70 10.92
CA ALA A 24 -4.39 -18.39 9.93
C ALA A 24 -3.54 -17.17 10.31
N GLY A 25 -2.22 -17.32 10.17
CA GLY A 25 -1.22 -16.25 10.35
C GLY A 25 -0.59 -16.20 11.74
N ASP A 26 0.36 -15.28 11.91
CA ASP A 26 1.11 -15.06 13.14
C ASP A 26 0.64 -13.79 13.89
N VAL A 27 1.03 -13.68 15.15
CA VAL A 27 0.90 -12.45 15.95
C VAL A 27 2.30 -11.92 16.19
N TRP A 28 2.53 -10.64 15.91
CA TRP A 28 3.86 -10.04 15.95
C TRP A 28 3.91 -8.83 16.91
N ILE A 29 4.53 -7.72 16.49
CA ILE A 29 4.77 -6.54 17.33
C ILE A 29 3.48 -5.76 17.63
N GLU A 30 2.44 -5.89 16.81
CA GLU A 30 1.14 -5.26 17.01
C GLU A 30 0.45 -5.73 18.31
N SER A 31 0.78 -6.93 18.78
CA SER A 31 0.29 -7.43 20.07
C SER A 31 0.74 -6.58 21.26
N SER A 32 1.96 -6.05 21.20
CA SER A 32 2.53 -5.19 22.24
C SER A 32 1.81 -3.84 22.30
N ILE A 33 1.36 -3.34 21.15
CA ILE A 33 0.52 -2.14 21.02
C ILE A 33 -0.83 -2.36 21.70
N TYR A 34 -1.48 -3.49 21.40
CA TYR A 34 -2.77 -3.84 22.02
C TYR A 34 -2.65 -3.94 23.55
N ARG A 35 -1.57 -4.56 24.06
CA ARG A 35 -1.29 -4.73 25.49
C ARG A 35 -0.90 -3.44 26.23
N GLY A 36 -0.83 -2.31 25.54
CA GLY A 36 -0.51 -1.02 26.16
C GLY A 36 0.96 -0.79 26.48
N THR A 37 1.84 -1.62 25.91
CA THR A 37 3.29 -1.64 26.12
C THR A 37 4.01 -1.95 24.80
N PRO A 38 4.03 -1.00 23.84
CA PRO A 38 4.74 -1.18 22.58
C PRO A 38 6.18 -1.64 22.82
N ASP A 39 6.55 -2.77 22.23
CA ASP A 39 7.86 -3.39 22.44
C ASP A 39 8.90 -2.77 21.49
N MET A 40 9.46 -1.64 21.93
CA MET A 40 10.45 -0.90 21.16
C MET A 40 11.83 -1.56 21.14
N GLN A 41 12.09 -2.54 22.01
CA GLN A 41 13.32 -3.32 21.99
C GLN A 41 13.23 -4.41 20.94
N ALA A 42 12.14 -5.19 20.93
CA ALA A 42 11.88 -6.18 19.89
C ALA A 42 11.86 -5.52 18.50
N LEU A 43 11.22 -4.35 18.38
CA LEU A 43 11.21 -3.55 17.14
C LEU A 43 12.64 -3.26 16.63
N ARG A 44 13.54 -2.82 17.51
CA ARG A 44 14.93 -2.49 17.14
C ARG A 44 15.77 -3.71 16.83
N ALA A 45 15.41 -4.88 17.38
CA ALA A 45 16.10 -6.14 17.15
C ALA A 45 15.77 -6.78 15.80
N ILE A 46 14.71 -6.34 15.11
CA ILE A 46 14.36 -6.83 13.77
C ILE A 46 15.53 -6.55 12.81
N PRO A 47 16.07 -7.59 12.12
CA PRO A 47 17.10 -7.42 11.12
C PRO A 47 16.69 -6.42 10.03
N LYS A 48 17.65 -5.59 9.58
CA LYS A 48 17.38 -4.66 8.49
C LYS A 48 17.28 -5.44 7.18
N ALA A 49 16.19 -5.28 6.44
CA ALA A 49 16.11 -5.80 5.08
C ALA A 49 17.12 -5.11 4.16
N THR A 50 18.00 -5.90 3.54
CA THR A 50 18.96 -5.46 2.54
C THR A 50 18.72 -6.25 1.27
N LEU A 51 18.90 -5.61 0.12
CA LEU A 51 18.93 -6.32 -1.15
C LEU A 51 20.22 -7.15 -1.21
N SER A 52 20.09 -8.42 -1.55
CA SER A 52 21.20 -9.27 -1.96
C SER A 52 21.81 -8.78 -3.27
N ALA A 53 23.00 -9.29 -3.62
CA ALA A 53 23.66 -8.95 -4.88
C ALA A 53 22.78 -9.27 -6.10
N ASP A 54 22.09 -10.41 -6.10
CA ASP A 54 21.20 -10.83 -7.18
C ASP A 54 19.98 -9.89 -7.30
N GLU A 55 19.37 -9.50 -6.16
CA GLU A 55 18.21 -8.60 -6.13
C GLU A 55 18.59 -7.18 -6.58
N GLN A 56 19.75 -6.69 -6.15
CA GLN A 56 20.26 -5.39 -6.59
C GLN A 56 20.60 -5.40 -8.08
N ALA A 57 21.27 -6.45 -8.57
CA ALA A 57 21.56 -6.62 -9.99
C ALA A 57 20.29 -6.71 -10.84
N PHE A 58 19.21 -7.31 -10.31
CA PHE A 58 17.91 -7.34 -10.99
C PHE A 58 17.28 -5.94 -11.11
N LEU A 59 17.37 -5.13 -10.05
CA LEU A 59 16.90 -3.75 -10.06
C LEU A 59 17.72 -2.85 -11.01
N ASP A 60 19.04 -3.02 -11.02
CA ASP A 60 19.95 -2.18 -11.80
C ASP A 60 20.03 -2.58 -13.28
N GLY A 61 19.67 -3.83 -13.61
CA GLY A 61 19.62 -4.34 -14.98
C GLY A 61 18.18 -4.51 -15.49
N PRO A 62 17.58 -5.71 -15.37
CA PRO A 62 16.26 -6.02 -15.92
C PRO A 62 15.16 -4.99 -15.61
N VAL A 63 15.08 -4.48 -14.38
CA VAL A 63 14.08 -3.46 -14.04
C VAL A 63 14.37 -2.16 -14.77
N GLN A 64 15.60 -1.67 -14.76
CA GLN A 64 15.97 -0.44 -15.47
C GLN A 64 15.66 -0.55 -16.98
N GLU A 65 16.01 -1.66 -17.62
CA GLU A 65 15.72 -1.91 -19.04
C GLU A 65 14.20 -1.94 -19.30
N LEU A 66 13.42 -2.58 -18.43
CA LEU A 66 11.95 -2.57 -18.52
C LEU A 66 11.40 -1.13 -18.45
N LEU A 67 11.92 -0.28 -17.55
CA LEU A 67 11.46 1.10 -17.42
C LEU A 67 11.71 1.89 -18.71
N GLU A 68 12.86 1.68 -19.35
CA GLU A 68 13.23 2.32 -20.63
C GLU A 68 12.40 1.82 -21.81
N MET A 69 11.97 0.55 -21.79
CA MET A 69 11.09 -0.03 -22.81
C MET A 69 9.64 0.47 -22.75
N VAL A 70 9.20 0.98 -21.59
CA VAL A 70 7.81 1.36 -21.33
C VAL A 70 7.62 2.86 -21.57
N ASP A 71 6.83 3.20 -22.57
CA ASP A 71 6.14 4.49 -22.63
C ASP A 71 4.72 4.30 -22.06
N ASP A 72 4.49 4.79 -20.83
CA ASP A 72 3.18 4.63 -20.19
C ASP A 72 2.09 5.46 -20.88
N TYR A 73 2.43 6.60 -21.49
CA TYR A 73 1.46 7.39 -22.23
C TYR A 73 1.01 6.66 -23.50
N GLU A 74 1.94 6.13 -24.29
CA GLU A 74 1.63 5.28 -25.45
C GLU A 74 0.82 4.05 -25.02
N LEU A 75 1.26 3.37 -23.96
CA LEU A 75 0.60 2.19 -23.42
C LEU A 75 -0.86 2.48 -23.04
N GLN A 76 -1.15 3.58 -22.35
CA GLN A 76 -2.53 3.90 -21.95
C GLN A 76 -3.44 4.24 -23.14
N ASN A 77 -2.88 4.81 -24.21
CA ASN A 77 -3.63 5.15 -25.43
C ASN A 77 -3.77 3.96 -26.40
N GLY A 78 -2.94 2.92 -26.25
CA GLY A 78 -3.07 1.67 -26.99
C GLY A 78 -4.14 0.73 -26.44
N ASP A 79 -4.42 -0.33 -27.21
CA ASP A 79 -5.38 -1.37 -26.83
C ASP A 79 -4.76 -2.45 -25.94
N HIS A 80 -3.50 -2.80 -26.19
CA HIS A 80 -2.82 -3.94 -25.58
C HIS A 80 -1.51 -3.52 -24.91
N LEU A 81 -1.14 -4.24 -23.85
CA LEU A 81 0.25 -4.26 -23.40
C LEU A 81 1.13 -4.71 -24.57
N PRO A 82 2.18 -3.96 -24.95
CA PRO A 82 3.03 -4.31 -26.08
C PRO A 82 3.60 -5.72 -25.89
N GLN A 83 3.53 -6.56 -26.93
CA GLN A 83 4.00 -7.95 -26.86
C GLN A 83 5.48 -8.03 -26.45
N LYS A 84 6.32 -7.12 -26.96
CA LYS A 84 7.74 -6.99 -26.57
C LYS A 84 7.93 -6.84 -25.05
N VAL A 85 7.01 -6.15 -24.36
CA VAL A 85 7.07 -5.97 -22.90
C VAL A 85 6.66 -7.27 -22.21
N LEU A 86 5.59 -7.93 -22.66
CA LEU A 86 5.18 -9.23 -22.09
C LEU A 86 6.26 -10.30 -22.25
N ASP A 87 6.88 -10.39 -23.43
CA ASP A 87 7.98 -11.30 -23.71
C ASP A 87 9.18 -10.99 -22.82
N PHE A 88 9.51 -9.70 -22.65
CA PHE A 88 10.60 -9.27 -21.76
C PHE A 88 10.34 -9.66 -20.31
N LEU A 89 9.12 -9.45 -19.80
CA LEU A 89 8.72 -9.86 -18.45
C LEU A 89 8.88 -11.36 -18.25
N SER A 90 8.50 -12.17 -19.25
CA SER A 90 8.63 -13.62 -19.23
C SER A 90 10.09 -14.08 -19.22
N VAL A 91 10.88 -13.63 -20.20
CA VAL A 91 12.28 -14.03 -20.39
C VAL A 91 13.14 -13.64 -19.18
N ASN A 92 12.88 -12.46 -18.60
CA ASN A 92 13.61 -11.96 -17.43
C ASN A 92 12.94 -12.33 -16.10
N LYS A 93 12.02 -13.30 -16.09
CA LYS A 93 11.46 -13.90 -14.86
C LYS A 93 10.72 -12.93 -13.92
N PHE A 94 10.14 -11.86 -14.46
CA PHE A 94 9.32 -10.94 -13.66
C PHE A 94 8.09 -11.62 -13.07
N PHE A 95 7.59 -12.72 -13.65
CA PHE A 95 6.48 -13.52 -13.11
C PHE A 95 6.89 -14.52 -12.02
N ALA A 96 8.18 -14.57 -11.66
CA ALA A 96 8.76 -15.65 -10.86
C ALA A 96 9.71 -15.14 -9.77
N LEU A 97 9.48 -13.93 -9.26
CA LEU A 97 10.28 -13.31 -8.20
C LEU A 97 10.30 -14.18 -6.95
N ILE A 98 9.15 -14.78 -6.57
CA ILE A 98 9.03 -15.57 -5.32
C ILE A 98 9.28 -17.07 -5.50
N ILE A 99 9.33 -17.58 -6.73
CA ILE A 99 9.47 -19.01 -6.99
C ILE A 99 10.91 -19.43 -6.60
N PRO A 100 11.10 -20.52 -5.83
CA PRO A 100 12.42 -21.01 -5.43
C PRO A 100 13.35 -21.26 -6.61
N LYS A 101 14.64 -20.98 -6.42
CA LYS A 101 15.66 -21.21 -7.45
C LYS A 101 15.70 -22.66 -7.95
N ARG A 102 15.36 -23.64 -7.10
CA ARG A 102 15.26 -25.06 -7.48
C ARG A 102 14.22 -25.36 -8.57
N PHE A 103 13.21 -24.50 -8.71
CA PHE A 103 12.21 -24.58 -9.78
C PHE A 103 12.50 -23.57 -10.92
N GLY A 104 13.68 -22.94 -10.92
CA GLY A 104 14.08 -21.98 -11.94
C GLY A 104 13.66 -20.52 -11.69
N GLY A 105 12.99 -20.23 -10.57
CA GLY A 105 12.63 -18.87 -10.17
C GLY A 105 13.79 -18.08 -9.55
N LEU A 106 13.47 -16.96 -8.90
CA LEU A 106 14.46 -16.03 -8.33
C LEU A 106 14.62 -16.10 -6.81
N GLU A 107 13.59 -16.56 -6.08
CA GLU A 107 13.58 -16.65 -4.61
C GLU A 107 13.91 -15.32 -3.91
N PHE A 108 13.39 -14.21 -4.44
CA PHE A 108 13.59 -12.88 -3.90
C PHE A 108 12.80 -12.64 -2.62
N SER A 109 13.40 -11.85 -1.75
CA SER A 109 12.82 -11.45 -0.47
C SER A 109 11.56 -10.59 -0.65
N PRO A 110 10.67 -10.54 0.36
CA PRO A 110 9.52 -9.62 0.37
C PRO A 110 9.91 -8.16 0.16
N TYR A 111 11.07 -7.75 0.67
CA TYR A 111 11.58 -6.38 0.50
C TYR A 111 11.99 -6.10 -0.95
N ALA A 112 12.69 -7.04 -1.61
CA ALA A 112 13.04 -6.90 -3.02
C ALA A 112 11.79 -6.90 -3.91
N ASN A 113 10.85 -7.82 -3.70
CA ASN A 113 9.59 -7.86 -4.44
C ASN A 113 8.83 -6.53 -4.30
N SER A 114 8.66 -6.01 -3.07
CA SER A 114 8.04 -4.70 -2.84
C SER A 114 8.76 -3.57 -3.57
N THR A 115 10.09 -3.56 -3.54
CA THR A 115 10.91 -2.51 -4.17
C THR A 115 10.82 -2.56 -5.69
N ILE A 116 10.87 -3.76 -6.29
CA ILE A 116 10.70 -3.97 -7.74
C ILE A 116 9.31 -3.51 -8.18
N VAL A 117 8.25 -4.00 -7.53
CA VAL A 117 6.86 -3.65 -7.88
C VAL A 117 6.62 -2.14 -7.72
N ALA A 118 7.10 -1.53 -6.63
CA ALA A 118 6.93 -0.10 -6.40
C ALA A 118 7.69 0.74 -7.44
N THR A 119 8.90 0.32 -7.82
CA THR A 119 9.71 0.99 -8.86
C THR A 119 8.99 0.94 -10.22
N ILE A 120 8.46 -0.22 -10.61
CA ILE A 120 7.66 -0.36 -11.83
C ILE A 120 6.39 0.49 -11.75
N ALA A 121 5.71 0.50 -10.61
CA ALA A 121 4.45 1.22 -10.42
C ALA A 121 4.60 2.75 -10.53
N VAL A 122 5.77 3.31 -10.20
CA VAL A 122 6.08 4.74 -10.45
C VAL A 122 6.00 5.05 -11.94
N LYS A 123 6.46 4.13 -12.80
CA LYS A 123 6.46 4.30 -14.26
C LYS A 123 5.15 3.90 -14.91
N SER A 124 4.60 2.73 -14.56
CA SER A 124 3.35 2.21 -15.12
C SER A 124 2.62 1.28 -14.16
N SER A 125 1.43 1.70 -13.74
CA SER A 125 0.53 0.86 -12.93
C SER A 125 0.10 -0.41 -13.67
N ALA A 126 -0.07 -0.36 -14.99
CA ALA A 126 -0.52 -1.51 -15.78
C ALA A 126 0.54 -2.63 -15.79
N VAL A 127 1.80 -2.27 -16.00
CA VAL A 127 2.92 -3.22 -15.96
C VAL A 127 3.13 -3.74 -14.54
N ALA A 128 3.06 -2.87 -13.52
CA ALA A 128 3.18 -3.28 -12.13
C ALA A 128 2.10 -4.30 -11.71
N VAL A 129 0.84 -4.10 -12.11
CA VAL A 129 -0.25 -5.06 -11.86
C VAL A 129 -0.01 -6.40 -12.58
N THR A 130 0.53 -6.34 -13.79
CA THR A 130 0.87 -7.53 -14.58
C THR A 130 1.97 -8.36 -13.90
N VAL A 131 2.97 -7.70 -13.31
CA VAL A 131 4.06 -8.35 -12.55
C VAL A 131 3.60 -8.81 -11.17
N MET A 132 2.74 -8.05 -10.48
CA MET A 132 2.44 -8.33 -9.06
C MET A 132 1.65 -9.62 -8.86
N VAL A 133 0.69 -9.94 -9.74
CA VAL A 133 -0.29 -11.01 -9.51
C VAL A 133 0.35 -12.41 -9.50
N PRO A 134 1.25 -12.77 -10.43
CA PRO A 134 1.98 -14.04 -10.35
C PRO A 134 2.87 -14.17 -9.10
N ASN A 135 3.25 -13.05 -8.48
CA ASN A 135 4.13 -12.97 -7.31
C ASN A 135 3.40 -12.69 -5.98
N SER A 136 2.08 -12.78 -5.97
CA SER A 136 1.24 -12.65 -4.78
C SER A 136 0.25 -13.82 -4.71
N LEU A 137 -1.03 -13.57 -4.41
CA LEU A 137 -2.06 -14.60 -4.40
C LEU A 137 -2.26 -15.15 -5.82
N GLY A 138 -1.58 -16.26 -6.11
CA GLY A 138 -1.70 -16.96 -7.38
C GLY A 138 -1.34 -18.44 -7.29
N PRO A 139 -1.53 -19.20 -8.39
CA PRO A 139 -1.15 -20.61 -8.50
C PRO A 139 0.27 -20.91 -8.01
N GLY A 140 1.25 -20.05 -8.30
CA GLY A 140 2.63 -20.22 -7.83
C GLY A 140 2.74 -20.33 -6.31
N GLU A 141 2.19 -19.36 -5.57
CA GLU A 141 2.21 -19.36 -4.10
C GLU A 141 1.45 -20.57 -3.51
N LEU A 142 0.28 -20.90 -4.06
CA LEU A 142 -0.51 -22.03 -3.61
C LEU A 142 0.20 -23.37 -3.85
N LEU A 143 0.83 -23.55 -5.02
CA LEU A 143 1.56 -24.76 -5.37
C LEU A 143 2.77 -24.97 -4.46
N MET A 144 3.53 -23.92 -4.15
CA MET A 144 4.69 -24.01 -3.26
C MET A 144 4.33 -24.50 -1.85
N HIS A 145 3.15 -24.15 -1.36
CA HIS A 145 2.71 -24.50 0.00
C HIS A 145 1.86 -25.76 0.08
N TYR A 146 1.06 -26.02 -0.96
CA TYR A 146 -0.01 -27.02 -0.89
C TYR A 146 -0.02 -28.00 -2.07
N GLY A 147 0.73 -27.75 -3.14
CA GLY A 147 0.81 -28.64 -4.30
C GLY A 147 1.48 -29.97 -3.98
N THR A 148 1.10 -31.03 -4.69
CA THR A 148 1.85 -32.31 -4.65
C THR A 148 3.22 -32.15 -5.29
N THR A 149 4.12 -33.11 -5.09
CA THR A 149 5.44 -33.12 -5.74
C THR A 149 5.29 -33.04 -7.26
N GLU A 150 4.39 -33.83 -7.84
CA GLU A 150 4.14 -33.88 -9.28
C GLU A 150 3.60 -32.55 -9.81
N GLN A 151 2.70 -31.90 -9.05
CA GLN A 151 2.20 -30.57 -9.40
C GLN A 151 3.29 -29.51 -9.33
N GLN A 152 4.14 -29.54 -8.29
CA GLN A 152 5.25 -28.61 -8.14
C GLN A 152 6.27 -28.78 -9.28
N ASP A 153 6.67 -30.01 -9.57
CA ASP A 153 7.68 -30.33 -10.60
C ASP A 153 7.18 -30.03 -12.02
N HIS A 154 5.87 -30.07 -12.26
CA HIS A 154 5.28 -29.72 -13.55
C HIS A 154 5.05 -28.21 -13.71
N TRP A 155 4.36 -27.58 -12.75
CA TRP A 155 3.85 -26.22 -12.93
C TRP A 155 4.86 -25.14 -12.55
N LEU A 156 5.60 -25.29 -11.43
CA LEU A 156 6.49 -24.23 -10.96
C LEU A 156 7.60 -23.89 -11.96
N PRO A 157 8.24 -24.87 -12.65
CA PRO A 157 9.21 -24.56 -13.70
C PRO A 157 8.61 -23.84 -14.91
N ASN A 158 7.40 -24.20 -15.33
CA ASN A 158 6.73 -23.53 -16.46
C ASN A 158 6.34 -22.09 -16.10
N LEU A 159 5.82 -21.87 -14.89
CA LEU A 159 5.53 -20.55 -14.35
C LEU A 159 6.81 -19.71 -14.23
N ALA A 160 7.92 -20.32 -13.82
CA ALA A 160 9.19 -19.64 -13.63
C ALA A 160 9.75 -18.99 -14.90
N VAL A 161 9.51 -19.62 -16.06
CA VAL A 161 9.96 -19.13 -17.37
C VAL A 161 8.84 -18.43 -18.15
N GLY A 162 7.67 -18.25 -17.54
CA GLY A 162 6.48 -17.67 -18.15
C GLY A 162 5.91 -18.42 -19.35
N LYS A 163 6.28 -19.71 -19.50
CA LYS A 163 5.61 -20.63 -20.45
C LYS A 163 4.14 -20.78 -20.08
N ASP A 164 3.87 -20.84 -18.77
CA ASP A 164 2.53 -20.75 -18.25
C ASP A 164 2.29 -19.39 -17.60
N ILE A 165 1.21 -18.71 -17.99
CA ILE A 165 0.77 -17.45 -17.41
C ILE A 165 -0.43 -17.75 -16.51
N PRO A 166 -0.32 -17.57 -15.19
CA PRO A 166 -1.40 -17.90 -14.29
C PRO A 166 -2.39 -16.74 -14.14
N CYS A 167 -3.65 -17.09 -13.91
CA CYS A 167 -4.62 -16.20 -13.26
C CYS A 167 -5.29 -16.93 -12.09
N PHE A 168 -5.96 -16.19 -11.20
CA PHE A 168 -6.67 -16.77 -10.06
C PHE A 168 -8.10 -16.27 -9.94
N ALA A 169 -9.06 -17.18 -10.09
CA ALA A 169 -10.47 -16.89 -10.16
C ALA A 169 -11.20 -17.24 -8.85
N LEU A 170 -11.34 -16.23 -8.01
CA LEU A 170 -12.12 -16.29 -6.76
C LEU A 170 -13.46 -15.57 -6.89
N THR A 171 -13.44 -14.32 -7.35
CA THR A 171 -14.61 -13.42 -7.38
C THR A 171 -15.66 -13.86 -8.41
N SER A 172 -16.92 -13.94 -7.97
CA SER A 172 -18.08 -14.20 -8.82
C SER A 172 -18.99 -12.95 -8.91
N PRO A 173 -20.04 -12.95 -9.75
CA PRO A 173 -21.06 -11.91 -9.74
C PRO A 173 -21.70 -11.71 -8.35
N GLU A 174 -21.98 -12.79 -7.64
CA GLU A 174 -22.70 -12.86 -6.36
C GLU A 174 -21.79 -12.69 -5.14
N ALA A 175 -20.48 -12.98 -5.27
CA ALA A 175 -19.55 -13.00 -4.16
C ALA A 175 -18.24 -12.24 -4.47
N GLY A 176 -17.99 -11.17 -3.71
CA GLY A 176 -16.75 -10.39 -3.72
C GLY A 176 -16.10 -10.36 -2.34
N SER A 177 -16.48 -9.39 -1.51
CA SER A 177 -15.99 -9.28 -0.13
C SER A 177 -16.35 -10.48 0.74
N ASP A 178 -17.53 -11.07 0.52
CA ASP A 178 -17.94 -12.34 1.14
C ASP A 178 -17.47 -13.52 0.28
N ALA A 179 -16.15 -13.71 0.20
CA ALA A 179 -15.55 -14.75 -0.64
C ALA A 179 -15.87 -16.19 -0.17
N GLY A 180 -16.36 -16.36 1.07
CA GLY A 180 -16.87 -17.66 1.55
C GLY A 180 -18.21 -18.04 0.91
N ALA A 181 -18.95 -17.07 0.40
CA ALA A 181 -20.28 -17.26 -0.18
C ALA A 181 -20.28 -17.53 -1.70
N ILE A 182 -19.14 -17.81 -2.32
CA ILE A 182 -19.07 -18.11 -3.77
C ILE A 182 -20.10 -19.18 -4.19
N PRO A 183 -20.80 -19.00 -5.32
CA PRO A 183 -21.85 -19.91 -5.79
C PRO A 183 -21.31 -21.03 -6.68
N ASP A 184 -20.06 -20.93 -7.14
CA ASP A 184 -19.46 -21.88 -8.07
C ASP A 184 -19.35 -23.26 -7.45
N THR A 185 -19.71 -24.31 -8.19
CA THR A 185 -19.88 -25.67 -7.66
C THR A 185 -19.06 -26.69 -8.42
N GLY A 186 -18.58 -27.71 -7.68
CA GLY A 186 -18.01 -28.93 -8.24
C GLY A 186 -18.74 -30.14 -7.65
N ILE A 187 -19.36 -30.95 -8.50
CA ILE A 187 -20.05 -32.17 -8.08
C ILE A 187 -19.11 -33.35 -8.26
N VAL A 188 -18.88 -34.11 -7.21
CA VAL A 188 -18.10 -35.36 -7.28
C VAL A 188 -18.80 -36.33 -8.21
N THR A 189 -18.05 -36.84 -9.19
CA THR A 189 -18.58 -37.74 -10.22
C THR A 189 -17.48 -38.62 -10.79
N LYS A 190 -17.87 -39.58 -11.64
CA LYS A 190 -16.97 -40.39 -12.45
C LYS A 190 -17.25 -40.16 -13.92
N GLU A 191 -16.22 -39.89 -14.69
CA GLU A 191 -16.33 -39.75 -16.14
C GLU A 191 -15.14 -40.43 -16.84
N MET A 192 -15.30 -40.68 -18.14
CA MET A 192 -14.21 -41.19 -18.97
C MET A 192 -13.20 -40.07 -19.25
N TYR A 193 -11.96 -40.25 -18.82
CA TYR A 193 -10.86 -39.32 -19.05
C TYR A 193 -9.63 -40.10 -19.52
N ASN A 194 -9.05 -39.69 -20.66
CA ASN A 194 -7.94 -40.41 -21.30
C ASN A 194 -8.18 -41.91 -21.53
N GLY A 195 -9.45 -42.30 -21.76
CA GLY A 195 -9.81 -43.70 -22.05
C GLY A 195 -10.08 -44.57 -20.83
N GLU A 196 -10.03 -44.01 -19.62
CA GLU A 196 -10.33 -44.73 -18.37
C GLU A 196 -11.45 -44.01 -17.60
N GLU A 197 -12.29 -44.76 -16.87
CA GLU A 197 -13.26 -44.16 -15.94
C GLU A 197 -12.50 -43.68 -14.71
N VAL A 198 -12.46 -42.36 -14.49
CA VAL A 198 -11.74 -41.76 -13.36
C VAL A 198 -12.68 -40.96 -12.48
N LEU A 199 -12.37 -40.92 -11.18
CA LEU A 199 -13.03 -40.05 -10.23
C LEU A 199 -12.58 -38.59 -10.47
N GLY A 200 -13.53 -37.66 -10.45
CA GLY A 200 -13.27 -36.25 -10.66
C GLY A 200 -14.42 -35.37 -10.20
N LEU A 201 -14.48 -34.16 -10.72
CA LEU A 201 -15.48 -33.15 -10.39
C LEU A 201 -16.09 -32.59 -11.68
N SER A 202 -17.41 -32.56 -11.79
CA SER A 202 -18.12 -31.75 -12.79
C SER A 202 -18.29 -30.33 -12.23
N VAL A 203 -17.52 -29.37 -12.74
CA VAL A 203 -17.40 -28.01 -12.19
C VAL A 203 -18.14 -26.99 -13.05
N THR A 204 -18.90 -26.11 -12.41
CA THR A 204 -19.62 -24.99 -13.03
C THR A 204 -19.26 -23.68 -12.34
N TRP A 205 -18.87 -22.67 -13.11
CA TRP A 205 -18.46 -21.36 -12.58
C TRP A 205 -18.77 -20.21 -13.54
N ASP A 206 -18.93 -19.02 -12.97
CA ASP A 206 -18.89 -17.74 -13.70
C ASP A 206 -18.13 -16.72 -12.84
N LYS A 207 -16.97 -16.30 -13.32
CA LYS A 207 -16.03 -15.46 -12.58
C LYS A 207 -15.77 -14.16 -13.32
N ARG A 208 -15.61 -13.08 -12.55
CA ARG A 208 -15.36 -11.74 -13.07
C ARG A 208 -14.22 -11.06 -12.33
N TYR A 209 -13.66 -10.04 -12.97
CA TYR A 209 -12.55 -9.24 -12.47
C TYR A 209 -11.26 -10.03 -12.26
N ILE A 210 -11.03 -11.03 -13.10
CA ILE A 210 -9.87 -11.91 -12.97
C ILE A 210 -8.69 -11.31 -13.72
N THR A 211 -7.70 -10.81 -12.98
CA THR A 211 -6.47 -10.27 -13.54
C THR A 211 -5.69 -11.35 -14.27
N LEU A 212 -5.10 -10.98 -15.41
CA LEU A 212 -4.44 -11.85 -16.40
C LEU A 212 -5.33 -12.85 -17.12
N ALA A 213 -6.61 -13.04 -16.75
CA ALA A 213 -7.48 -14.01 -17.43
C ALA A 213 -7.51 -13.90 -18.96
N PRO A 214 -7.51 -12.71 -19.60
CA PRO A 214 -7.47 -12.65 -21.07
C PRO A 214 -6.28 -13.37 -21.72
N ILE A 215 -5.13 -13.40 -21.05
CA ILE A 215 -3.86 -13.94 -21.58
C ILE A 215 -3.35 -15.17 -20.82
N ALA A 216 -4.04 -15.60 -19.77
CA ALA A 216 -3.62 -16.73 -18.94
C ALA A 216 -3.64 -18.03 -19.75
N THR A 217 -2.67 -18.91 -19.52
CA THR A 217 -2.64 -20.28 -20.06
C THR A 217 -3.10 -21.31 -19.04
N VAL A 218 -3.11 -20.93 -17.76
CA VAL A 218 -3.55 -21.78 -16.65
C VAL A 218 -4.42 -20.99 -15.68
N LEU A 219 -5.53 -21.60 -15.27
CA LEU A 219 -6.57 -21.03 -14.42
C LEU A 219 -6.50 -21.65 -13.03
N GLY A 220 -6.14 -20.87 -12.02
CA GLY A 220 -6.46 -21.21 -10.63
C GLY A 220 -7.93 -20.90 -10.36
N LEU A 221 -8.69 -21.84 -9.83
CA LEU A 221 -10.13 -21.68 -9.60
C LEU A 221 -10.52 -22.10 -8.17
N ALA A 222 -11.30 -21.26 -7.50
CA ALA A 222 -11.93 -21.59 -6.22
C ALA A 222 -13.44 -21.81 -6.39
N PHE A 223 -13.96 -22.92 -5.85
CA PHE A 223 -15.36 -23.33 -5.94
C PHE A 223 -15.74 -24.25 -4.75
N LYS A 224 -17.04 -24.45 -4.51
CA LYS A 224 -17.56 -25.32 -3.44
C LYS A 224 -17.79 -26.73 -3.96
N VAL A 225 -17.31 -27.73 -3.22
CA VAL A 225 -17.46 -29.14 -3.60
C VAL A 225 -18.63 -29.79 -2.88
N PHE A 226 -19.42 -30.55 -3.63
CA PHE A 226 -20.51 -31.37 -3.12
C PHE A 226 -20.37 -32.83 -3.61
N ASP A 227 -20.67 -33.77 -2.72
CA ASP A 227 -20.67 -35.23 -2.96
C ASP A 227 -22.05 -35.82 -2.70
N PRO A 228 -23.04 -35.57 -3.58
CA PRO A 228 -24.42 -36.03 -3.38
C PRO A 228 -24.56 -37.55 -3.43
N ASP A 229 -23.65 -38.22 -4.14
CA ASP A 229 -23.67 -39.68 -4.35
C ASP A 229 -22.74 -40.42 -3.38
N HIS A 230 -22.14 -39.72 -2.40
CA HIS A 230 -21.27 -40.28 -1.37
C HIS A 230 -20.09 -41.10 -1.90
N LEU A 231 -19.47 -40.63 -2.98
CA LEU A 231 -18.33 -41.29 -3.64
C LEU A 231 -17.01 -41.10 -2.87
N LEU A 232 -16.91 -40.08 -2.01
CA LEU A 232 -15.73 -39.77 -1.19
C LEU A 232 -15.98 -40.01 0.31
N GLY A 233 -17.22 -39.90 0.78
CA GLY A 233 -17.59 -40.18 2.17
C GLY A 233 -19.01 -39.73 2.55
N ASP A 234 -19.28 -39.66 3.86
CA ASP A 234 -20.65 -39.46 4.37
C ASP A 234 -21.15 -38.00 4.30
N LYS A 235 -20.28 -37.03 3.98
CA LYS A 235 -20.65 -35.61 3.93
C LYS A 235 -21.03 -35.20 2.51
N VAL A 236 -22.19 -34.57 2.37
CA VAL A 236 -22.62 -34.00 1.08
C VAL A 236 -21.89 -32.71 0.77
N GLU A 237 -21.82 -31.74 1.69
CA GLU A 237 -21.06 -30.50 1.48
C GLU A 237 -19.64 -30.66 2.02
N LEU A 238 -18.64 -30.58 1.13
CA LEU A 238 -17.24 -30.80 1.47
C LEU A 238 -16.49 -29.48 1.72
N GLY A 239 -16.97 -28.36 1.16
CA GLY A 239 -16.42 -27.02 1.37
C GLY A 239 -15.66 -26.46 0.17
N ILE A 240 -15.03 -25.29 0.36
CA ILE A 240 -14.29 -24.60 -0.71
C ILE A 240 -13.02 -25.37 -1.07
N THR A 241 -12.78 -25.55 -2.35
CA THR A 241 -11.62 -26.25 -2.91
C THR A 241 -10.96 -25.38 -3.98
N CYS A 242 -9.63 -25.48 -4.09
CA CYS A 242 -8.86 -24.81 -5.14
C CYS A 242 -8.35 -25.84 -6.15
N ALA A 243 -8.53 -25.57 -7.43
CA ALA A 243 -7.98 -26.37 -8.52
C ALA A 243 -7.14 -25.52 -9.48
N LEU A 244 -6.31 -26.19 -10.27
CA LEU A 244 -5.53 -25.60 -11.34
C LEU A 244 -5.90 -26.29 -12.67
N ILE A 245 -6.43 -25.51 -13.61
CA ILE A 245 -7.05 -26.02 -14.84
C ILE A 245 -6.35 -25.39 -16.05
N PRO A 246 -5.82 -26.18 -17.00
CA PRO A 246 -5.26 -25.64 -18.24
C PRO A 246 -6.33 -24.88 -19.04
N LYS A 247 -5.98 -23.76 -19.68
CA LYS A 247 -6.88 -23.01 -20.58
C LYS A 247 -7.43 -23.89 -21.70
N SER A 248 -6.61 -24.80 -22.22
CA SER A 248 -6.96 -25.70 -23.31
C SER A 248 -7.92 -26.83 -22.91
N HIS A 249 -8.23 -26.95 -21.62
CA HIS A 249 -9.11 -27.99 -21.13
C HIS A 249 -10.55 -27.76 -21.63
N SER A 250 -11.20 -28.83 -22.09
CA SER A 250 -12.48 -28.74 -22.78
C SER A 250 -13.56 -28.07 -21.91
N GLY A 251 -14.24 -27.06 -22.47
CA GLY A 251 -15.30 -26.31 -21.81
C GLY A 251 -14.85 -25.15 -20.91
N VAL A 252 -13.54 -24.90 -20.79
CA VAL A 252 -13.01 -23.67 -20.17
C VAL A 252 -13.15 -22.49 -21.14
N GLU A 253 -13.94 -21.49 -20.76
CA GLU A 253 -14.06 -20.22 -21.50
C GLU A 253 -13.21 -19.14 -20.83
N LEU A 254 -12.19 -18.65 -21.53
CA LEU A 254 -11.25 -17.66 -21.00
C LEU A 254 -10.67 -16.81 -22.14
N GLY A 255 -10.71 -15.48 -21.99
CA GLY A 255 -10.19 -14.55 -23.02
C GLY A 255 -10.86 -13.18 -23.06
N ASN A 256 -12.12 -13.07 -22.63
CA ASN A 256 -12.84 -11.79 -22.60
C ASN A 256 -12.24 -10.82 -21.59
N ARG A 257 -12.34 -9.51 -21.88
CA ARG A 257 -11.66 -8.44 -21.14
C ARG A 257 -12.64 -7.42 -20.54
N HIS A 258 -12.27 -6.86 -19.38
CA HIS A 258 -12.86 -5.69 -18.75
C HIS A 258 -11.96 -4.45 -18.93
N ASP A 259 -12.52 -3.26 -18.73
CA ASP A 259 -11.80 -1.98 -18.75
C ASP A 259 -11.73 -1.36 -17.34
N PRO A 260 -10.68 -1.66 -16.55
CA PRO A 260 -10.53 -1.10 -15.21
C PRO A 260 -9.98 0.33 -15.28
N MET A 261 -10.88 1.31 -15.29
CA MET A 261 -10.55 2.75 -15.24
C MET A 261 -9.67 3.23 -16.41
N GLY A 262 -9.67 2.55 -17.55
CA GLY A 262 -8.77 2.86 -18.67
C GLY A 262 -7.32 2.41 -18.46
N ILE A 263 -6.98 1.77 -17.33
CA ILE A 263 -5.61 1.31 -17.05
C ILE A 263 -5.37 -0.01 -17.78
N ARG A 264 -4.40 -0.02 -18.70
CA ARG A 264 -4.24 -1.12 -19.69
C ARG A 264 -3.54 -2.39 -19.20
N PHE A 265 -3.88 -2.90 -18.01
CA PHE A 265 -3.55 -4.29 -17.67
C PHE A 265 -4.66 -5.25 -18.13
N TYR A 266 -4.36 -6.54 -18.19
CA TYR A 266 -5.34 -7.56 -18.55
C TYR A 266 -6.19 -7.95 -17.34
N ASN A 267 -7.50 -7.81 -17.47
CA ASN A 267 -8.50 -8.21 -16.49
C ASN A 267 -9.73 -8.72 -17.24
N GLY A 268 -10.38 -9.79 -16.78
CA GLY A 268 -11.41 -10.44 -17.58
C GLY A 268 -12.36 -11.37 -16.83
N THR A 269 -13.06 -12.19 -17.59
CA THR A 269 -13.96 -13.24 -17.09
C THR A 269 -13.41 -14.63 -17.38
N THR A 270 -13.88 -15.62 -16.63
CA THR A 270 -13.75 -17.05 -16.98
C THR A 270 -15.04 -17.77 -16.63
N ARG A 271 -15.43 -18.73 -17.48
CA ARG A 271 -16.65 -19.52 -17.31
C ARG A 271 -16.41 -20.99 -17.64
N GLY A 272 -17.28 -21.83 -17.10
CA GLY A 272 -17.37 -23.23 -17.45
C GLY A 272 -18.71 -23.78 -16.97
N ASN A 273 -19.28 -24.68 -17.76
CA ASN A 273 -20.56 -25.32 -17.46
C ASN A 273 -20.38 -26.83 -17.47
N LYS A 274 -20.45 -27.47 -16.30
CA LYS A 274 -20.24 -28.90 -16.11
C LYS A 274 -18.95 -29.41 -16.76
N VAL A 275 -17.86 -28.68 -16.56
CA VAL A 275 -16.53 -29.07 -17.02
C VAL A 275 -15.98 -30.14 -16.08
N PHE A 276 -15.78 -31.35 -16.60
CA PHE A 276 -15.14 -32.41 -15.84
C PHE A 276 -13.67 -32.11 -15.61
N ILE A 277 -13.19 -32.16 -14.37
CA ILE A 277 -11.77 -32.13 -14.02
C ILE A 277 -11.38 -33.35 -13.20
N PRO A 278 -10.25 -34.02 -13.50
CA PRO A 278 -9.76 -35.13 -12.69
C PRO A 278 -9.28 -34.64 -11.32
N MET A 279 -9.23 -35.55 -10.33
CA MET A 279 -8.79 -35.21 -8.96
C MET A 279 -7.37 -34.61 -8.90
N ASP A 280 -6.51 -34.92 -9.86
CA ASP A 280 -5.14 -34.41 -9.92
C ASP A 280 -5.06 -32.90 -10.25
N PHE A 281 -6.16 -32.29 -10.72
CA PHE A 281 -6.23 -30.83 -10.91
C PHE A 281 -6.43 -30.10 -9.57
N ILE A 282 -6.90 -30.78 -8.52
CA ILE A 282 -7.09 -30.20 -7.20
C ILE A 282 -5.72 -29.92 -6.58
N ILE A 283 -5.49 -28.72 -6.07
CA ILE A 283 -4.18 -28.34 -5.51
C ILE A 283 -3.89 -29.20 -4.28
N GLY A 284 -2.84 -30.02 -4.38
CA GLY A 284 -2.46 -31.02 -3.38
C GLY A 284 -3.29 -32.32 -3.40
N GLY A 285 -4.07 -32.53 -4.45
CA GLY A 285 -4.85 -33.74 -4.73
C GLY A 285 -6.14 -33.86 -3.92
N GLN A 286 -6.81 -35.02 -4.06
CA GLN A 286 -8.12 -35.32 -3.46
C GLN A 286 -8.19 -35.02 -1.95
N LYS A 287 -7.11 -35.23 -1.19
CA LYS A 287 -7.04 -34.99 0.26
C LYS A 287 -7.26 -33.53 0.67
N ASN A 288 -7.13 -32.59 -0.27
CA ASN A 288 -7.27 -31.15 -0.04
C ASN A 288 -8.65 -30.60 -0.45
N ILE A 289 -9.59 -31.46 -0.87
CA ILE A 289 -10.99 -31.07 -1.00
C ILE A 289 -11.47 -30.46 0.33
N GLY A 290 -12.16 -29.32 0.24
CA GLY A 290 -12.69 -28.60 1.39
C GLY A 290 -11.68 -27.69 2.11
N ARG A 291 -10.39 -27.76 1.78
CA ARG A 291 -9.33 -26.99 2.44
C ARG A 291 -8.94 -25.71 1.71
N GLY A 292 -9.64 -25.37 0.62
CA GLY A 292 -9.34 -24.21 -0.22
C GLY A 292 -9.46 -22.88 0.52
N TRP A 293 -10.43 -22.73 1.42
CA TRP A 293 -10.57 -21.49 2.18
C TRP A 293 -9.36 -21.21 3.08
N GLN A 294 -8.90 -22.20 3.85
CA GLN A 294 -7.66 -22.14 4.63
C GLN A 294 -6.46 -21.70 3.77
N MET A 295 -6.31 -22.25 2.57
CA MET A 295 -5.22 -21.89 1.65
C MET A 295 -5.30 -20.42 1.25
N LEU A 296 -6.48 -19.96 0.83
CA LEU A 296 -6.71 -18.59 0.38
C LEU A 296 -6.39 -17.58 1.49
N VAL A 297 -6.93 -17.78 2.69
CA VAL A 297 -6.70 -16.84 3.81
C VAL A 297 -5.23 -16.81 4.26
N SER A 298 -4.49 -17.90 4.05
CA SER A 298 -3.08 -18.00 4.43
C SER A 298 -2.13 -17.33 3.43
N CYS A 299 -2.50 -17.23 2.15
CA CYS A 299 -1.69 -16.65 1.08
C CYS A 299 -2.04 -15.18 0.77
N LEU A 300 -3.21 -14.68 1.21
CA LEU A 300 -3.60 -13.27 1.06
C LEU A 300 -2.61 -12.27 1.72
N GLY A 301 -1.75 -12.73 2.63
CA GLY A 301 -0.78 -11.90 3.33
C GLY A 301 0.23 -11.23 2.38
N ALA A 302 0.66 -11.91 1.30
CA ALA A 302 1.62 -11.35 0.35
C ALA A 302 1.04 -10.16 -0.42
N GLY A 303 -0.16 -10.30 -1.00
CA GLY A 303 -0.83 -9.21 -1.72
C GLY A 303 -1.10 -7.98 -0.84
N ARG A 304 -1.50 -8.21 0.42
CA ARG A 304 -1.81 -7.15 1.39
C ARG A 304 -0.58 -6.50 2.04
N GLY A 305 0.52 -7.25 2.18
CA GLY A 305 1.74 -6.79 2.85
C GLY A 305 2.85 -6.30 1.92
N ILE A 306 2.79 -6.66 0.62
CA ILE A 306 3.85 -6.38 -0.35
C ILE A 306 3.27 -5.57 -1.54
N SER A 307 2.35 -6.16 -2.31
CA SER A 307 1.96 -5.65 -3.63
C SER A 307 1.17 -4.35 -3.59
N LEU A 308 0.04 -4.31 -2.86
CA LEU A 308 -0.77 -3.09 -2.79
C LEU A 308 -0.11 -1.96 -1.96
N PRO A 309 0.56 -2.25 -0.83
CA PRO A 309 1.40 -1.25 -0.17
C PRO A 309 2.47 -0.63 -1.07
N ALA A 310 3.08 -1.41 -1.96
CA ALA A 310 4.05 -0.91 -2.93
C ALA A 310 3.43 0.14 -3.88
N MET A 311 2.19 -0.06 -4.34
CA MET A 311 1.46 0.94 -5.15
C MET A 311 1.22 2.25 -4.39
N GLY A 312 0.85 2.17 -3.11
CA GLY A 312 0.65 3.35 -2.26
C GLY A 312 1.94 4.15 -2.05
N VAL A 313 3.08 3.46 -1.87
CA VAL A 313 4.39 4.10 -1.75
C VAL A 313 4.86 4.70 -3.08
N ALA A 314 4.67 3.99 -4.20
CA ALA A 314 4.98 4.50 -5.53
C ALA A 314 4.25 5.82 -5.83
N SER A 315 2.95 5.86 -5.52
CA SER A 315 2.13 7.07 -5.60
C SER A 315 2.74 8.23 -4.81
N ALA A 316 3.14 7.98 -3.56
CA ALA A 316 3.66 9.01 -2.69
C ALA A 316 5.06 9.50 -3.08
N GLN A 317 5.97 8.60 -3.49
CA GLN A 317 7.31 9.01 -3.92
C GLN A 317 7.27 9.80 -5.24
N SER A 318 6.43 9.37 -6.20
CA SER A 318 6.21 10.12 -7.46
C SER A 318 5.63 11.52 -7.18
N ALA A 319 4.59 11.59 -6.34
CA ALA A 319 3.97 12.84 -5.91
C ALA A 319 4.95 13.76 -5.17
N LEU A 320 5.76 13.24 -4.25
CA LEU A 320 6.77 14.00 -3.52
C LEU A 320 7.81 14.58 -4.47
N LYS A 321 8.44 13.75 -5.30
CA LYS A 321 9.50 14.20 -6.22
C LYS A 321 9.00 15.27 -7.18
N SER A 322 7.95 14.95 -7.94
CA SER A 322 7.42 15.85 -8.96
C SER A 322 6.92 17.16 -8.37
N THR A 323 6.23 17.11 -7.21
CA THR A 323 5.66 18.32 -6.62
C THR A 323 6.69 19.19 -5.93
N ALA A 324 7.71 18.60 -5.30
CA ALA A 324 8.83 19.35 -4.71
C ALA A 324 9.58 20.13 -5.78
N GLU A 325 9.92 19.47 -6.88
CA GLU A 325 10.65 20.07 -8.01
C GLU A 325 9.81 21.16 -8.68
N TYR A 326 8.55 20.86 -9.01
CA TYR A 326 7.64 21.83 -9.62
C TYR A 326 7.40 23.05 -8.72
N SER A 327 7.23 22.84 -7.40
CA SER A 327 6.99 23.94 -6.44
C SER A 327 8.17 24.90 -6.33
N PHE A 328 9.38 24.39 -6.52
CA PHE A 328 10.59 25.21 -6.53
C PHE A 328 10.79 25.92 -7.87
N VAL A 329 10.50 25.26 -8.99
CA VAL A 329 10.74 25.77 -10.34
C VAL A 329 9.68 26.78 -10.77
N ARG A 330 8.39 26.46 -10.60
CA ARG A 330 7.26 27.31 -11.01
C ARG A 330 7.21 28.58 -10.17
N GLU A 331 7.11 29.72 -10.83
CA GLU A 331 6.99 31.03 -10.19
C GLU A 331 5.63 31.67 -10.47
N GLN A 332 5.03 32.27 -9.45
CA GLN A 332 3.85 33.14 -9.54
C GLN A 332 4.05 34.31 -8.57
N PHE A 333 3.48 35.47 -8.91
CA PHE A 333 3.65 36.70 -8.11
C PHE A 333 5.14 37.02 -7.80
N GLY A 334 6.04 36.70 -8.74
CA GLY A 334 7.47 36.99 -8.66
C GLY A 334 8.30 36.09 -7.72
N VAL A 335 7.75 34.98 -7.22
CA VAL A 335 8.46 34.03 -6.34
C VAL A 335 8.11 32.58 -6.68
N PRO A 336 8.96 31.59 -6.30
CA PRO A 336 8.60 30.18 -6.38
C PRO A 336 7.30 29.88 -5.63
N ILE A 337 6.41 29.06 -6.20
CA ILE A 337 5.11 28.78 -5.58
C ILE A 337 5.24 28.08 -4.22
N GLY A 338 6.31 27.31 -4.01
CA GLY A 338 6.63 26.70 -2.72
C GLY A 338 6.96 27.70 -1.60
N ARG A 339 6.98 29.01 -1.87
CA ARG A 339 7.09 30.06 -0.85
C ARG A 339 5.75 30.52 -0.29
N PHE A 340 4.62 30.15 -0.89
CA PHE A 340 3.29 30.48 -0.37
C PHE A 340 2.93 29.52 0.77
N GLU A 341 2.50 30.05 1.91
CA GLU A 341 2.21 29.23 3.10
C GLU A 341 1.15 28.14 2.85
N GLY A 342 0.15 28.41 1.99
CA GLY A 342 -0.83 27.42 1.57
C GLY A 342 -0.24 26.24 0.78
N ILE A 343 0.82 26.47 0.00
CA ILE A 343 1.58 25.41 -0.67
C ILE A 343 2.51 24.72 0.32
N GLN A 344 3.17 25.47 1.22
CA GLN A 344 4.08 24.91 2.22
C GLN A 344 3.38 23.93 3.16
N GLU A 345 2.14 24.24 3.57
CA GLU A 345 1.32 23.32 4.36
C GLU A 345 1.09 21.98 3.63
N LYS A 346 0.69 22.04 2.37
CA LYS A 346 0.40 20.85 1.55
C LYS A 346 1.66 20.07 1.18
N LEU A 347 2.76 20.75 0.88
CA LEU A 347 4.04 20.11 0.56
C LEU A 347 4.65 19.42 1.79
N ALA A 348 4.53 20.03 2.98
CA ALA A 348 4.92 19.39 4.24
C ALA A 348 4.11 18.12 4.50
N ASP A 349 2.81 18.14 4.18
CA ASP A 349 1.93 16.99 4.33
C ASP A 349 2.30 15.82 3.39
N ILE A 350 2.57 16.12 2.11
CA ILE A 350 3.11 15.15 1.14
C ILE A 350 4.40 14.52 1.67
N ALA A 351 5.37 15.34 2.07
CA ALA A 351 6.67 14.88 2.54
C ALA A 351 6.59 14.04 3.81
N GLY A 352 5.81 14.48 4.79
CA GLY A 352 5.59 13.76 6.04
C GLY A 352 4.91 12.42 5.85
N LYS A 353 3.85 12.36 5.05
CA LYS A 353 3.14 11.09 4.75
C LYS A 353 3.96 10.14 3.90
N THR A 354 4.79 10.66 3.00
CA THR A 354 5.74 9.82 2.24
C THR A 354 6.76 9.15 3.16
N PHE A 355 7.26 9.87 4.17
CA PHE A 355 8.12 9.28 5.21
C PHE A 355 7.41 8.17 6.00
N VAL A 356 6.13 8.37 6.37
CA VAL A 356 5.30 7.34 7.04
C VAL A 356 5.15 6.11 6.16
N LEU A 357 4.80 6.29 4.89
CA LEU A 357 4.59 5.21 3.93
C LEU A 357 5.85 4.37 3.73
N GLU A 358 7.00 5.01 3.52
CA GLU A 358 8.26 4.28 3.33
C GLU A 358 8.67 3.54 4.62
N ALA A 359 8.51 4.17 5.78
CA ALA A 359 8.78 3.52 7.05
C ALA A 359 7.90 2.27 7.28
N MET A 360 6.60 2.37 6.97
CA MET A 360 5.67 1.24 7.08
C MET A 360 5.99 0.13 6.07
N ARG A 361 6.33 0.48 4.82
CA ARG A 361 6.73 -0.48 3.78
C ARG A 361 7.93 -1.32 4.23
N VAL A 362 8.97 -0.65 4.71
CA VAL A 362 10.20 -1.30 5.19
C VAL A 362 9.90 -2.22 6.37
N LEU A 363 9.17 -1.75 7.39
CA LEU A 363 8.88 -2.58 8.57
C LEU A 363 8.00 -3.79 8.23
N THR A 364 6.99 -3.62 7.36
CA THR A 364 6.08 -4.69 6.97
C THR A 364 6.82 -5.79 6.21
N THR A 365 7.65 -5.41 5.24
CA THR A 365 8.43 -6.35 4.43
C THR A 365 9.54 -7.05 5.22
N GLU A 366 10.14 -6.39 6.22
CA GLU A 366 11.07 -7.04 7.16
C GLU A 366 10.36 -8.09 8.02
N GLY A 367 9.16 -7.78 8.52
CA GLY A 367 8.35 -8.76 9.25
C GLY A 367 8.04 -10.00 8.41
N LEU A 368 7.64 -9.80 7.15
CA LEU A 368 7.41 -10.89 6.20
C LEU A 368 8.71 -11.65 5.86
N GLY A 369 9.84 -10.94 5.77
CA GLY A 369 11.16 -11.53 5.51
C GLY A 369 11.66 -12.46 6.63
N LEU A 370 11.09 -12.38 7.83
CA LEU A 370 11.31 -13.33 8.92
C LEU A 370 10.51 -14.64 8.77
N GLY A 371 9.74 -14.78 7.69
CA GLY A 371 8.82 -15.90 7.47
C GLY A 371 7.50 -15.78 8.23
N LEU A 372 7.25 -14.65 8.89
CA LEU A 372 6.01 -14.40 9.60
C LEU A 372 4.87 -14.14 8.61
N LYS A 373 3.64 -14.52 9.00
CA LYS A 373 2.40 -14.25 8.28
C LYS A 373 1.48 -13.33 9.11
N PRO A 374 1.87 -12.08 9.43
CA PRO A 374 1.13 -11.24 10.35
C PRO A 374 -0.12 -10.63 9.67
N SER A 375 -1.24 -11.35 9.71
CA SER A 375 -2.49 -11.01 9.01
C SER A 375 -3.04 -9.62 9.38
N VAL A 376 -2.92 -9.24 10.66
CA VAL A 376 -3.35 -7.94 11.17
C VAL A 376 -2.46 -6.82 10.61
N VAL A 377 -1.14 -6.99 10.64
CA VAL A 377 -0.18 -5.98 10.15
C VAL A 377 -0.31 -5.79 8.64
N THR A 378 -0.45 -6.88 7.87
CA THR A 378 -0.65 -6.79 6.43
C THR A 378 -1.99 -6.12 6.08
N ALA A 379 -3.05 -6.33 6.88
CA ALA A 379 -4.30 -5.58 6.76
C ALA A 379 -4.13 -4.07 7.05
N MET A 380 -3.36 -3.70 8.09
CA MET A 380 -3.02 -2.30 8.38
C MET A 380 -2.25 -1.66 7.23
N ALA A 381 -1.24 -2.36 6.72
CA ALA A 381 -0.42 -1.91 5.60
C ALA A 381 -1.30 -1.68 4.37
N LYS A 382 -2.11 -2.68 3.97
CA LYS A 382 -2.99 -2.57 2.81
C LYS A 382 -3.92 -1.36 2.90
N TYR A 383 -4.68 -1.24 4.00
CA TYR A 383 -5.65 -0.16 4.15
C TYR A 383 -4.95 1.21 4.24
N HIS A 384 -4.09 1.42 5.23
CA HIS A 384 -3.54 2.74 5.48
C HIS A 384 -2.58 3.20 4.39
N MET A 385 -1.78 2.31 3.80
CA MET A 385 -0.79 2.74 2.82
C MET A 385 -1.42 3.08 1.46
N THR A 386 -2.47 2.37 1.05
CA THR A 386 -3.21 2.72 -0.17
C THR A 386 -4.04 4.01 0.01
N GLU A 387 -4.66 4.19 1.18
CA GLU A 387 -5.37 5.43 1.50
C GLU A 387 -4.44 6.66 1.55
N LEU A 388 -3.28 6.53 2.20
CA LEU A 388 -2.30 7.62 2.27
C LEU A 388 -1.67 7.90 0.91
N GLY A 389 -1.38 6.88 0.11
CA GLY A 389 -0.90 7.07 -1.26
C GLY A 389 -1.90 7.84 -2.13
N ARG A 390 -3.20 7.58 -1.97
CA ARG A 390 -4.29 8.32 -2.64
C ARG A 390 -4.35 9.77 -2.18
N ASP A 391 -4.30 10.00 -0.87
CA ASP A 391 -4.38 11.33 -0.27
C ASP A 391 -3.17 12.22 -0.65
N VAL A 392 -1.97 11.64 -0.65
CA VAL A 392 -0.76 12.31 -1.11
C VAL A 392 -0.84 12.67 -2.59
N CYS A 393 -1.33 11.75 -3.44
CA CYS A 393 -1.53 12.02 -4.86
C CYS A 393 -2.53 13.16 -5.09
N ASN A 394 -3.69 13.12 -4.42
CA ASN A 394 -4.70 14.20 -4.50
C ASN A 394 -4.10 15.55 -4.10
N THR A 395 -3.31 15.59 -3.02
CA THR A 395 -2.66 16.82 -2.55
C THR A 395 -1.62 17.34 -3.56
N ALA A 396 -0.92 16.45 -4.25
CA ALA A 396 0.01 16.82 -5.32
C ALA A 396 -0.72 17.39 -6.54
N MET A 397 -1.88 16.82 -6.91
CA MET A 397 -2.74 17.36 -7.98
C MET A 397 -3.15 18.81 -7.67
N ASP A 398 -3.53 19.11 -6.42
CA ASP A 398 -3.91 20.47 -6.00
C ASP A 398 -2.76 21.48 -6.16
N ILE A 399 -1.53 21.10 -5.78
CA ILE A 399 -0.36 22.00 -5.89
C ILE A 399 0.01 22.26 -7.35
N GLN A 400 0.02 21.22 -8.17
CA GLN A 400 0.43 21.33 -9.58
C GLN A 400 -0.70 21.86 -10.49
N ALA A 401 -1.95 21.79 -10.02
CA ALA A 401 -3.15 22.34 -10.65
C ALA A 401 -3.27 21.94 -12.12
N GLY A 402 -3.35 22.93 -13.02
CA GLY A 402 -3.50 22.70 -14.47
C GLY A 402 -2.48 21.72 -15.05
N LYS A 403 -1.21 21.76 -14.61
CA LYS A 403 -0.15 20.87 -15.12
C LYS A 403 -0.47 19.40 -14.87
N ALA A 404 -1.03 19.07 -13.70
CA ALA A 404 -1.28 17.68 -13.32
C ALA A 404 -2.47 17.05 -14.05
N ILE A 405 -3.41 17.85 -14.57
CA ILE A 405 -4.60 17.33 -15.28
C ILE A 405 -4.43 17.22 -16.79
N GLN A 406 -3.40 17.85 -17.39
CA GLN A 406 -3.12 17.72 -18.82
C GLN A 406 -2.35 16.43 -19.07
N ARG A 407 -2.98 15.43 -19.71
CA ARG A 407 -2.35 14.15 -20.03
C ARG A 407 -1.36 14.31 -21.19
N GLY A 408 -0.22 13.65 -21.09
CA GLY A 408 0.81 13.62 -22.12
C GLY A 408 2.13 13.05 -21.58
N PRO A 409 3.15 12.87 -22.42
CA PRO A 409 4.44 12.29 -22.01
C PRO A 409 5.15 13.06 -20.89
N GLN A 410 4.90 14.36 -20.73
CA GLN A 410 5.50 15.18 -19.66
C GLN A 410 4.72 15.13 -18.35
N ASN A 411 3.54 14.49 -18.31
CA ASN A 411 2.73 14.39 -17.10
C ASN A 411 3.22 13.24 -16.21
N THR A 412 3.45 13.53 -14.93
CA THR A 412 4.00 12.58 -13.95
C THR A 412 2.97 11.99 -12.99
N LEU A 413 1.73 12.49 -13.00
CA LEU A 413 0.72 12.18 -11.98
C LEU A 413 -0.59 11.58 -12.52
N ALA A 414 -1.05 11.98 -13.70
CA ALA A 414 -2.41 11.71 -14.18
C ALA A 414 -2.74 10.21 -14.30
N ASN A 415 -1.84 9.41 -14.87
CA ASN A 415 -2.06 7.96 -14.99
C ASN A 415 -2.01 7.27 -13.62
N GLY A 416 -1.08 7.67 -12.75
CA GLY A 416 -1.01 7.20 -11.37
C GLY A 416 -2.26 7.56 -10.55
N TYR A 417 -2.82 8.75 -10.78
CA TYR A 417 -4.07 9.22 -10.20
C TYR A 417 -5.27 8.38 -10.66
N ALA A 418 -5.39 8.15 -11.97
CA ALA A 418 -6.47 7.35 -12.56
C ALA A 418 -6.47 5.89 -12.05
N ALA A 419 -5.29 5.35 -11.73
CA ALA A 419 -5.15 4.00 -11.20
C ALA A 419 -5.47 3.87 -9.69
N GLN A 420 -5.50 4.96 -8.91
CA GLN A 420 -5.67 4.90 -7.45
C GLN A 420 -6.89 4.10 -6.97
N PRO A 421 -8.09 4.20 -7.59
CA PRO A 421 -9.27 3.46 -7.13
C PRO A 421 -9.12 1.94 -7.17
N ILE A 422 -8.19 1.42 -7.97
CA ILE A 422 -7.98 -0.03 -8.13
C ILE A 422 -7.38 -0.62 -6.85
N ALA A 423 -6.31 -0.01 -6.32
CA ALA A 423 -5.60 -0.55 -5.16
C ALA A 423 -6.44 -0.56 -3.87
N ILE A 424 -7.40 0.37 -3.73
CA ILE A 424 -8.27 0.46 -2.55
C ILE A 424 -9.45 -0.53 -2.60
N THR A 425 -9.81 -1.05 -3.79
CA THR A 425 -10.99 -1.90 -3.99
C THR A 425 -10.69 -3.40 -3.99
N VAL A 426 -9.51 -3.82 -4.47
CA VAL A 426 -9.12 -5.23 -4.58
C VAL A 426 -8.45 -5.79 -3.32
N GLU A 427 -8.22 -7.11 -3.28
CA GLU A 427 -7.63 -7.87 -2.14
C GLU A 427 -8.38 -7.70 -0.80
N GLY A 428 -9.69 -7.49 -0.91
CA GLY A 428 -10.57 -7.06 0.17
C GLY A 428 -10.68 -5.55 0.18
N ALA A 429 -11.87 -5.03 -0.08
CA ALA A 429 -12.11 -3.58 -0.12
C ALA A 429 -11.66 -2.91 1.18
N ASN A 430 -11.06 -1.72 1.07
CA ASN A 430 -10.54 -0.96 2.21
C ASN A 430 -11.56 -0.80 3.35
N ILE A 431 -12.85 -0.65 3.01
CA ILE A 431 -13.96 -0.58 3.98
C ILE A 431 -14.03 -1.85 4.83
N LEU A 432 -14.00 -3.03 4.21
CA LEU A 432 -14.03 -4.33 4.89
C LEU A 432 -12.76 -4.53 5.72
N THR A 433 -11.59 -4.27 5.14
CA THR A 433 -10.29 -4.40 5.80
C THR A 433 -10.25 -3.57 7.08
N ARG A 434 -10.66 -2.30 7.00
CA ARG A 434 -10.66 -1.39 8.15
C ARG A 434 -11.69 -1.79 9.21
N SER A 435 -12.92 -2.08 8.81
CA SER A 435 -14.04 -2.27 9.75
C SER A 435 -14.03 -3.63 10.44
N LEU A 436 -13.64 -4.69 9.74
CA LEU A 436 -13.77 -6.07 10.22
C LEU A 436 -12.43 -6.75 10.53
N MET A 437 -11.39 -6.51 9.73
CA MET A 437 -10.14 -7.27 9.86
C MET A 437 -9.19 -6.70 10.91
N ILE A 438 -8.83 -5.42 10.79
CA ILE A 438 -7.75 -4.82 11.59
C ILE A 438 -8.02 -4.98 13.09
N PHE A 439 -9.19 -4.53 13.57
CA PHE A 439 -9.52 -4.65 14.99
C PHE A 439 -10.23 -5.94 15.33
N GLY A 440 -11.19 -6.42 14.52
CA GLY A 440 -11.95 -7.63 14.85
C GLY A 440 -11.04 -8.85 15.06
N GLN A 441 -10.18 -9.13 14.07
CA GLN A 441 -9.20 -10.22 14.18
C GLN A 441 -8.05 -9.83 15.12
N GLY A 442 -7.62 -8.57 15.11
CA GLY A 442 -6.56 -8.06 15.98
C GLY A 442 -6.87 -8.19 17.47
N ALA A 443 -8.08 -7.84 17.91
CA ALA A 443 -8.49 -7.95 19.31
C ALA A 443 -8.55 -9.40 19.77
N MET A 444 -9.11 -10.30 18.95
CA MET A 444 -9.17 -11.73 19.28
C MET A 444 -7.77 -12.36 19.38
N ARG A 445 -6.85 -11.99 18.49
CA ARG A 445 -5.51 -12.58 18.40
C ARG A 445 -4.49 -11.95 19.36
N CYS A 446 -4.56 -10.63 19.57
CA CYS A 446 -3.59 -9.90 20.39
C CYS A 446 -3.93 -9.92 21.90
N HIS A 447 -5.20 -10.11 22.27
CA HIS A 447 -5.60 -10.21 23.66
C HIS A 447 -5.12 -11.56 24.26
N PRO A 448 -4.35 -11.58 25.37
CA PRO A 448 -3.68 -12.79 25.87
C PRO A 448 -4.58 -13.97 26.23
N HIS A 449 -5.87 -13.72 26.46
CA HIS A 449 -6.81 -14.70 27.00
C HIS A 449 -8.13 -14.80 26.21
N MET A 450 -8.32 -14.00 25.15
CA MET A 450 -9.64 -13.87 24.52
C MET A 450 -9.97 -15.10 23.68
N LYS A 451 -9.03 -15.56 22.85
CA LYS A 451 -9.17 -16.78 22.05
C LYS A 451 -9.47 -17.99 22.92
N GLU A 452 -8.63 -18.25 23.93
CA GLU A 452 -8.81 -19.34 24.90
C GLU A 452 -10.18 -19.29 25.59
N MET A 453 -10.66 -18.08 25.94
CA MET A 453 -11.99 -17.91 26.53
C MET A 453 -13.12 -18.29 25.56
N VAL A 454 -13.02 -17.86 24.30
CA VAL A 454 -14.01 -18.21 23.25
C VAL A 454 -14.03 -19.70 22.97
N ASP A 455 -12.86 -20.34 22.89
CA ASP A 455 -12.74 -21.79 22.68
C ASP A 455 -13.40 -22.56 23.84
N LEU A 456 -13.15 -22.15 25.09
CA LEU A 456 -13.76 -22.75 26.29
C LEU A 456 -15.28 -22.53 26.37
N ILE A 457 -15.79 -21.40 25.89
CA ILE A 457 -17.23 -21.13 25.82
C ILE A 457 -17.93 -22.17 24.92
N HIS A 458 -17.30 -22.53 23.81
CA HIS A 458 -17.87 -23.47 22.84
C HIS A 458 -17.56 -24.94 23.16
N SER A 459 -16.52 -25.22 23.95
CA SER A 459 -16.14 -26.58 24.38
C SER A 459 -17.27 -27.33 25.09
N ASP A 460 -17.37 -28.64 24.84
CA ASP A 460 -18.31 -29.53 25.53
C ASP A 460 -17.61 -30.41 26.59
N GLU A 461 -16.34 -30.13 26.91
CA GLU A 461 -15.59 -30.86 27.93
C GLU A 461 -16.14 -30.62 29.35
N ALA A 462 -16.10 -31.66 30.19
CA ALA A 462 -16.58 -31.58 31.58
C ALA A 462 -15.78 -30.60 32.46
N SER A 463 -14.51 -30.36 32.12
CA SER A 463 -13.59 -29.42 32.78
C SER A 463 -13.78 -27.96 32.34
N ALA A 464 -14.56 -27.71 31.27
CA ALA A 464 -14.60 -26.41 30.59
C ALA A 464 -15.04 -25.26 31.51
N ASP A 465 -15.97 -25.49 32.43
CA ASP A 465 -16.41 -24.46 33.39
C ASP A 465 -15.30 -24.04 34.37
N LYS A 466 -14.47 -25.00 34.82
CA LYS A 466 -13.38 -24.73 35.76
C LYS A 466 -12.25 -23.95 35.08
N GLU A 467 -11.83 -24.39 33.90
CA GLU A 467 -10.80 -23.68 33.13
C GLU A 467 -11.31 -22.31 32.65
N PHE A 468 -12.58 -22.19 32.25
CA PHE A 468 -13.19 -20.91 31.89
C PHE A 468 -13.10 -19.90 33.04
N ASN A 469 -13.47 -20.27 34.26
CA ASN A 469 -13.39 -19.36 35.41
C ASN A 469 -11.95 -18.90 35.72
N LYS A 470 -10.97 -19.77 35.52
CA LYS A 470 -9.54 -19.44 35.68
C LYS A 470 -9.07 -18.44 34.62
N VAL A 471 -9.44 -18.66 33.35
CA VAL A 471 -9.12 -17.74 32.23
C VAL A 471 -9.85 -16.40 32.39
N LEU A 472 -11.10 -16.41 32.86
CA LEU A 472 -11.87 -15.21 33.19
C LEU A 472 -11.17 -14.39 34.29
N GLY A 473 -10.70 -15.02 35.36
CA GLY A 473 -9.93 -14.35 36.41
C GLY A 473 -8.64 -13.69 35.90
N LYS A 474 -7.90 -14.38 35.01
CA LYS A 474 -6.72 -13.80 34.34
C LYS A 474 -7.09 -12.58 33.47
N THR A 475 -8.20 -12.68 32.73
CA THR A 475 -8.71 -11.59 31.88
C THR A 475 -9.07 -10.37 32.70
N ILE A 476 -9.80 -10.54 33.81
CA ILE A 476 -10.12 -9.43 34.74
C ILE A 476 -8.84 -8.79 35.29
N SER A 477 -7.87 -9.60 35.73
CA SER A 477 -6.58 -9.09 36.22
C SER A 477 -5.83 -8.29 35.16
N PHE A 478 -5.84 -8.77 33.90
CA PHE A 478 -5.27 -8.07 32.76
C PHE A 478 -5.97 -6.72 32.55
N SER A 479 -7.30 -6.69 32.47
CA SER A 479 -8.06 -5.45 32.24
C SER A 479 -7.84 -4.43 33.36
N VAL A 480 -7.80 -4.85 34.63
CA VAL A 480 -7.54 -3.95 35.77
C VAL A 480 -6.12 -3.38 35.71
N LYS A 481 -5.10 -4.22 35.46
CA LYS A 481 -3.70 -3.76 35.32
C LYS A 481 -3.53 -2.76 34.19
N ASN A 482 -4.14 -3.02 33.04
CA ASN A 482 -4.10 -2.10 31.90
C ASN A 482 -4.85 -0.80 32.18
N SER A 483 -5.99 -0.86 32.89
CA SER A 483 -6.75 0.34 33.27
C SER A 483 -5.96 1.24 34.22
N LEU A 484 -5.30 0.66 35.23
CA LEU A 484 -4.42 1.40 36.14
C LEU A 484 -3.21 1.99 35.40
N ARG A 485 -2.63 1.26 34.44
CA ARG A 485 -1.54 1.76 33.59
C ARG A 485 -1.99 2.93 32.72
N SER A 486 -3.15 2.81 32.07
CA SER A 486 -3.75 3.88 31.28
C SER A 486 -3.95 5.12 32.12
N PHE A 487 -4.57 4.98 33.29
CA PHE A 487 -4.80 6.08 34.22
C PHE A 487 -3.47 6.75 34.63
N SER A 488 -2.50 5.96 35.08
CA SER A 488 -1.17 6.44 35.48
C SER A 488 -0.48 7.21 34.35
N LYS A 489 -0.38 6.64 33.14
CA LYS A 489 0.28 7.30 32.00
C LYS A 489 -0.50 8.51 31.47
N SER A 490 -1.81 8.55 31.66
CA SER A 490 -2.68 9.63 31.19
C SER A 490 -2.59 10.88 32.06
N TYR A 491 -2.54 10.73 33.39
CA TYR A 491 -2.47 11.86 34.33
C TYR A 491 -1.05 12.17 34.82
N LEU A 492 -0.20 11.16 34.96
CA LEU A 492 1.15 11.31 35.51
C LEU A 492 2.19 11.18 34.40
N THR A 493 2.48 12.28 33.72
CA THR A 493 3.38 12.31 32.53
C THR A 493 4.79 11.78 32.82
N PHE A 494 5.28 11.87 34.06
CA PHE A 494 6.58 11.35 34.48
C PHE A 494 6.65 9.81 34.51
N THR A 495 5.52 9.11 34.54
CA THR A 495 5.47 7.63 34.50
C THR A 495 5.66 7.07 33.08
N ARG A 496 5.71 7.95 32.07
CA ARG A 496 5.92 7.57 30.66
C ARG A 496 7.40 7.25 30.43
N GLY A 497 7.68 5.99 30.11
CA GLY A 497 9.00 5.53 29.70
C GLY A 497 9.30 5.79 28.21
N ALA A 498 10.59 5.83 27.88
CA ALA A 498 11.14 5.76 26.53
C ALA A 498 12.42 4.92 26.56
N GLN A 499 12.70 4.21 25.49
CA GLN A 499 13.84 3.30 25.36
C GLN A 499 14.87 3.79 24.33
N SER A 500 14.49 4.75 23.46
CA SER A 500 15.41 5.31 22.46
C SER A 500 16.63 5.95 23.10
N SER A 501 17.80 5.76 22.48
CA SER A 501 19.03 6.48 22.84
C SER A 501 19.00 7.94 22.37
N LEU A 502 18.22 8.25 21.32
CA LEU A 502 18.16 9.57 20.70
C LEU A 502 17.27 10.54 21.51
N PRO A 503 17.80 11.68 21.99
CA PRO A 503 17.03 12.66 22.78
C PRO A 503 15.79 13.18 22.07
N GLU A 504 15.86 13.39 20.75
CA GLU A 504 14.76 13.91 19.94
C GLU A 504 13.61 12.89 19.75
N VAL A 505 13.87 11.60 19.89
CA VAL A 505 12.87 10.52 19.74
C VAL A 505 12.12 10.26 21.05
N LYS A 506 12.81 10.39 22.20
CA LYS A 506 12.25 10.08 23.54
C LYS A 506 10.90 10.73 23.84
N PRO A 507 10.62 12.00 23.52
CA PRO A 507 9.31 12.62 23.77
C PRO A 507 8.17 11.92 23.03
N TYR A 508 8.42 11.45 21.82
CA TYR A 508 7.42 10.78 20.98
C TYR A 508 7.17 9.36 21.45
N GLU A 509 8.20 8.61 21.84
CA GLU A 509 8.02 7.29 22.45
C GLU A 509 7.19 7.36 23.75
N LYS A 510 7.44 8.36 24.60
CA LYS A 510 6.63 8.58 25.81
C LYS A 510 5.16 8.78 25.48
N ARG A 511 4.86 9.53 24.41
CA ARG A 511 3.48 9.79 23.94
C ARG A 511 2.85 8.53 23.34
N MET A 512 3.57 7.82 22.49
CA MET A 512 3.15 6.54 21.92
C MET A 512 2.81 5.52 23.02
N ASN A 513 3.67 5.40 24.03
CA ASN A 513 3.45 4.55 25.20
C ASN A 513 2.22 4.94 26.02
N ALA A 514 1.86 6.24 26.06
CA ALA A 514 0.67 6.74 26.74
C ALA A 514 -0.61 6.48 25.92
N LEU A 515 -0.58 6.68 24.60
CA LEU A 515 -1.71 6.38 23.72
C LEU A 515 -2.00 4.88 23.65
N SER A 516 -0.98 4.05 23.45
CA SER A 516 -1.14 2.59 23.42
C SER A 516 -1.75 2.05 24.72
N ALA A 517 -1.37 2.61 25.89
CA ALA A 517 -1.91 2.16 27.17
C ALA A 517 -3.43 2.32 27.31
N LYS A 518 -4.05 3.19 26.52
CA LYS A 518 -5.50 3.42 26.50
C LYS A 518 -6.25 2.36 25.70
N LEU A 519 -5.59 1.59 24.82
CA LEU A 519 -6.25 0.63 23.93
C LEU A 519 -6.93 -0.51 24.68
N ALA A 520 -6.18 -1.28 25.48
CA ALA A 520 -6.72 -2.43 26.20
C ALA A 520 -7.95 -2.08 27.07
N PRO A 521 -7.93 -1.00 27.90
CA PRO A 521 -9.10 -0.63 28.68
C PRO A 521 -10.33 -0.27 27.83
N LEU A 522 -10.12 0.42 26.69
CA LEU A 522 -11.22 0.77 25.79
C LEU A 522 -11.79 -0.49 25.11
N ALA A 523 -10.92 -1.37 24.62
CA ALA A 523 -11.33 -2.64 24.01
C ALA A 523 -12.06 -3.55 25.00
N ASP A 524 -11.51 -3.74 26.20
CA ASP A 524 -12.07 -4.63 27.22
C ASP A 524 -13.43 -4.12 27.74
N LEU A 525 -13.57 -2.80 27.99
CA LEU A 525 -14.85 -2.20 28.35
C LEU A 525 -15.87 -2.27 27.21
N SER A 526 -15.42 -2.22 25.97
CA SER A 526 -16.29 -2.40 24.80
C SER A 526 -16.84 -3.81 24.72
N LEU A 527 -15.96 -4.80 24.87
CA LEU A 527 -16.35 -6.21 24.89
C LEU A 527 -17.28 -6.51 26.08
N LEU A 528 -17.03 -5.91 27.24
CA LEU A 528 -17.88 -6.08 28.43
C LEU A 528 -19.30 -5.53 28.21
N VAL A 529 -19.44 -4.37 27.57
CA VAL A 529 -20.73 -3.66 27.44
C VAL A 529 -21.49 -4.05 26.19
N LEU A 530 -20.79 -4.25 25.07
CA LEU A 530 -21.40 -4.55 23.77
C LEU A 530 -21.39 -6.05 23.45
N GLY A 531 -20.53 -6.84 24.10
CA GLY A 531 -20.43 -8.28 23.83
C GLY A 531 -20.27 -8.57 22.33
N GLY A 532 -21.10 -9.48 21.81
CA GLY A 532 -21.12 -9.83 20.39
C GLY A 532 -21.59 -8.71 19.45
N ASP A 533 -22.30 -7.69 19.96
CA ASP A 533 -22.73 -6.54 19.14
C ASP A 533 -21.57 -5.60 18.80
N LEU A 534 -20.40 -5.73 19.45
CA LEU A 534 -19.20 -4.99 19.05
C LEU A 534 -18.79 -5.31 17.60
N LYS A 535 -19.00 -6.55 17.14
CA LYS A 535 -18.76 -6.95 15.75
C LYS A 535 -19.67 -6.21 14.77
N LYS A 536 -20.90 -5.88 15.18
CA LYS A 536 -21.86 -5.08 14.39
C LYS A 536 -21.59 -3.58 14.49
N ALA A 537 -20.91 -3.14 15.54
CA ALA A 537 -20.51 -1.74 15.73
C ALA A 537 -19.25 -1.41 14.92
N GLU A 538 -19.32 -1.61 13.60
CA GLU A 538 -18.20 -1.49 12.67
C GLU A 538 -17.44 -0.16 12.81
N MET A 539 -18.14 0.96 12.97
CA MET A 539 -17.50 2.27 13.16
C MET A 539 -16.69 2.38 14.47
N LEU A 540 -17.10 1.70 15.54
CA LEU A 540 -16.36 1.68 16.81
C LEU A 540 -15.14 0.77 16.69
N SER A 541 -15.33 -0.43 16.14
CA SER A 541 -14.26 -1.38 15.83
C SER A 541 -13.19 -0.75 14.94
N ALA A 542 -13.60 -0.09 13.85
CA ALA A 542 -12.72 0.57 12.90
C ALA A 542 -11.84 1.63 13.56
N ARG A 543 -12.39 2.46 14.45
CA ARG A 543 -11.63 3.49 15.17
C ARG A 543 -10.58 2.90 16.10
N LEU A 544 -10.87 1.79 16.80
CA LEU A 544 -9.84 1.10 17.60
C LEU A 544 -8.76 0.48 16.69
N GLY A 545 -9.14 0.01 15.51
CA GLY A 545 -8.23 -0.44 14.47
C GLY A 545 -7.31 0.67 13.96
N ASP A 546 -7.85 1.87 13.72
CA ASP A 546 -7.08 3.04 13.31
C ASP A 546 -6.05 3.43 14.39
N VAL A 547 -6.44 3.44 15.67
CA VAL A 547 -5.50 3.71 16.78
C VAL A 547 -4.33 2.73 16.76
N MET A 548 -4.60 1.43 16.62
CA MET A 548 -3.58 0.40 16.57
C MET A 548 -2.66 0.59 15.35
N SER A 549 -3.24 0.93 14.19
CA SER A 549 -2.52 1.12 12.95
C SER A 549 -1.62 2.35 12.95
N TYR A 550 -2.08 3.48 13.50
CA TYR A 550 -1.26 4.69 13.63
C TYR A 550 -0.16 4.54 14.69
N LEU A 551 -0.36 3.70 15.70
CA LEU A 551 0.72 3.32 16.63
C LEU A 551 1.74 2.40 15.94
N TYR A 552 1.31 1.47 15.08
CA TYR A 552 2.21 0.68 14.25
C TYR A 552 3.02 1.56 13.29
N ALA A 553 2.36 2.53 12.63
CA ALA A 553 3.04 3.53 11.81
C ALA A 553 4.02 4.39 12.62
N SER A 554 3.67 4.76 13.86
CA SER A 554 4.57 5.48 14.77
C SER A 554 5.82 4.66 15.10
N MET A 555 5.67 3.36 15.38
CA MET A 555 6.79 2.43 15.59
C MET A 555 7.67 2.35 14.34
N ALA A 556 7.06 2.22 13.17
CA ALA A 556 7.76 2.19 11.88
C ALA A 556 8.61 3.46 11.66
N VAL A 557 8.01 4.64 11.85
CA VAL A 557 8.67 5.95 11.70
C VAL A 557 9.87 6.09 12.64
N VAL A 558 9.72 5.71 13.91
CA VAL A 558 10.84 5.72 14.88
C VAL A 558 11.98 4.82 14.42
N ARG A 559 11.67 3.58 14.05
CA ARG A 559 12.70 2.62 13.62
C ARG A 559 13.39 3.08 12.33
N PHE A 560 12.64 3.58 11.36
CA PHE A 560 13.18 4.06 10.09
C PHE A 560 14.14 5.24 10.31
N TYR A 561 13.77 6.22 11.13
CA TYR A 561 14.65 7.34 11.49
C TYR A 561 15.92 6.91 12.24
N GLU A 562 15.81 5.93 13.15
CA GLU A 562 16.95 5.45 13.92
C GLU A 562 17.91 4.58 13.12
N GLN A 563 17.40 3.77 12.18
CA GLN A 563 18.14 2.65 11.61
C GLN A 563 18.34 2.72 10.08
N ARG A 564 17.56 3.50 9.34
CA ARG A 564 17.60 3.59 7.87
C ARG A 564 18.07 4.94 7.36
N VAL A 565 17.72 6.02 8.05
CA VAL A 565 18.13 7.37 7.66
C VAL A 565 19.65 7.53 7.78
N THR A 566 20.27 7.97 6.68
CA THR A 566 21.71 8.22 6.57
C THR A 566 22.10 9.54 7.24
N ASN A 567 21.39 10.63 6.92
CA ASN A 567 21.60 11.97 7.47
C ASN A 567 20.42 12.43 8.34
N ARG A 568 20.56 12.29 9.67
CA ARG A 568 19.51 12.67 10.64
C ARG A 568 19.27 14.17 10.73
N ILE A 569 20.25 15.01 10.39
CA ILE A 569 20.08 16.48 10.43
C ILE A 569 19.06 16.90 9.37
N GLU A 570 19.23 16.38 8.15
CA GLU A 570 18.32 16.64 7.03
C GLU A 570 16.94 15.98 7.24
N ALA A 571 16.91 14.77 7.79
CA ALA A 571 15.67 14.02 7.99
C ALA A 571 14.83 14.49 9.19
N LYS A 572 15.37 15.30 10.09
CA LYS A 572 14.69 15.68 11.34
C LYS A 572 13.30 16.32 11.11
N PRO A 573 13.11 17.29 10.19
CA PRO A 573 11.78 17.86 9.93
C PRO A 573 10.78 16.83 9.39
N TYR A 574 11.23 15.88 8.56
CA TYR A 574 10.41 14.79 8.03
C TYR A 574 9.95 13.86 9.16
N PHE A 575 10.90 13.42 9.98
CA PHE A 575 10.63 12.57 11.14
C PHE A 575 9.67 13.24 12.12
N GLU A 576 9.95 14.49 12.53
CA GLU A 576 9.13 15.20 13.51
C GLU A 576 7.70 15.42 13.00
N TYR A 577 7.52 15.74 11.72
CA TYR A 577 6.18 15.82 11.12
C TYR A 577 5.50 14.45 11.12
N ALA A 578 6.15 13.44 10.56
CA ALA A 578 5.60 12.08 10.39
C ALA A 578 5.15 11.48 11.74
N ILE A 579 5.99 11.56 12.77
CA ILE A 579 5.67 10.99 14.09
C ILE A 579 4.55 11.78 14.78
N GLN A 580 4.54 13.11 14.68
CA GLN A 580 3.45 13.93 15.23
C GLN A 580 2.14 13.65 14.53
N TRP A 581 2.16 13.52 13.20
CA TRP A 581 1.00 13.21 12.39
C TRP A 581 0.39 11.86 12.78
N CYS A 582 1.20 10.79 12.86
CA CYS A 582 0.71 9.47 13.29
C CYS A 582 0.09 9.52 14.70
N LEU A 583 0.77 10.16 15.66
CA LEU A 583 0.25 10.27 17.03
C LEU A 583 -1.03 11.09 17.12
N LEU A 584 -1.17 12.16 16.31
CA LEU A 584 -2.38 12.96 16.22
C LEU A 584 -3.56 12.15 15.65
N GLN A 585 -3.33 11.39 14.56
CA GLN A 585 -4.36 10.55 13.97
C GLN A 585 -4.81 9.45 14.95
N GLY A 586 -3.86 8.81 15.64
CA GLY A 586 -4.18 7.83 16.69
C GLY A 586 -4.97 8.45 17.84
N GLU A 587 -4.60 9.64 18.33
CA GLU A 587 -5.35 10.32 19.39
C GLU A 587 -6.75 10.76 18.92
N GLN A 588 -6.88 11.22 17.66
CA GLN A 588 -8.17 11.60 17.09
C GLN A 588 -9.12 10.41 17.02
N ALA A 589 -8.69 9.28 16.43
CA ALA A 589 -9.51 8.07 16.34
C ALA A 589 -9.95 7.58 17.72
N LEU A 590 -9.06 7.67 18.72
CA LEU A 590 -9.36 7.31 20.11
C LEU A 590 -10.42 8.23 20.73
N ASN A 591 -10.30 9.54 20.55
CA ASN A 591 -11.27 10.51 21.08
C ASN A 591 -12.63 10.35 20.41
N GLU A 592 -12.67 10.13 19.09
CA GLU A 592 -13.90 9.85 18.36
C GLU A 592 -14.55 8.54 18.77
N PHE A 593 -13.74 7.51 19.07
CA PHE A 593 -14.24 6.25 19.62
C PHE A 593 -14.98 6.49 20.94
N VAL A 594 -14.34 7.20 21.88
CA VAL A 594 -14.93 7.48 23.18
C VAL A 594 -16.15 8.40 23.03
N SER A 595 -16.11 9.44 22.20
CA SER A 595 -17.26 10.35 22.03
C SER A 595 -18.51 9.64 21.52
N ASN A 596 -18.33 8.64 20.65
CA ASN A 596 -19.40 7.88 20.01
C ASN A 596 -19.76 6.58 20.75
N PHE A 597 -19.14 6.29 21.89
CA PHE A 597 -19.43 5.05 22.62
C PHE A 597 -20.87 5.06 23.19
N PRO A 598 -21.75 4.11 22.86
CA PRO A 598 -23.20 4.27 23.06
C PRO A 598 -23.60 4.38 24.53
N ASN A 599 -23.01 3.60 25.43
CA ASN A 599 -23.34 3.64 26.86
C ASN A 599 -22.70 4.86 27.55
N THR A 600 -23.52 5.80 28.02
CA THR A 600 -23.06 7.06 28.63
C THR A 600 -22.25 6.87 29.92
N ALA A 601 -22.60 5.92 30.77
CA ALA A 601 -21.88 5.66 32.02
C ALA A 601 -20.49 5.08 31.74
N THR A 602 -20.42 4.06 30.89
CA THR A 602 -19.15 3.48 30.42
C THR A 602 -18.32 4.52 29.68
N ARG A 603 -18.94 5.38 28.87
CA ARG A 603 -18.26 6.49 28.21
C ARG A 603 -17.59 7.43 29.22
N GLY A 604 -18.29 7.80 30.28
CA GLY A 604 -17.74 8.61 31.37
C GLY A 604 -16.54 7.92 32.04
N LEU A 605 -16.66 6.63 32.34
CA LEU A 605 -15.58 5.82 32.90
C LEU A 605 -14.37 5.76 31.96
N MET A 606 -14.60 5.49 30.68
CA MET A 606 -13.55 5.48 29.64
C MET A 606 -12.81 6.82 29.63
N ARG A 607 -13.53 7.95 29.69
CA ARG A 607 -12.91 9.28 29.73
C ARG A 607 -12.01 9.48 30.94
N VAL A 608 -12.45 9.05 32.12
CA VAL A 608 -11.65 9.12 33.35
C VAL A 608 -10.44 8.20 33.29
N LEU A 609 -10.56 6.96 32.80
CA LEU A 609 -9.44 6.03 32.74
C LEU A 609 -8.37 6.41 31.69
N THR A 610 -8.75 7.16 30.67
CA THR A 610 -7.90 7.44 29.50
C THR A 610 -7.56 8.92 29.31
N ASN A 611 -8.09 9.80 30.17
CA ASN A 611 -8.02 11.26 30.04
C ASN A 611 -8.29 11.74 28.60
N THR A 612 -9.49 11.46 28.10
CA THR A 612 -9.94 11.82 26.74
C THR A 612 -10.90 13.01 26.74
N PHE A 613 -10.76 13.88 27.74
CA PHE A 613 -11.47 15.16 27.82
C PHE A 613 -10.85 16.22 26.89
N THR A 614 -9.55 16.12 26.64
CA THR A 614 -8.79 17.04 25.79
C THR A 614 -7.78 16.27 24.94
N ARG A 615 -7.28 16.91 23.89
CA ARG A 615 -6.14 16.39 23.11
C ARG A 615 -4.85 16.59 23.89
N SER A 616 -4.01 15.56 23.94
CA SER A 616 -2.71 15.56 24.62
C SER A 616 -1.52 15.61 23.66
N VAL A 617 -1.74 15.30 22.38
CA VAL A 617 -0.75 15.44 21.32
C VAL A 617 -0.85 16.86 20.74
N PRO A 618 0.25 17.63 20.72
CA PRO A 618 0.22 18.98 20.15
C PRO A 618 -0.02 18.92 18.64
N ALA A 619 -0.71 19.93 18.11
CA ALA A 619 -0.84 20.11 16.66
C ALA A 619 0.54 20.39 16.02
N ILE A 620 0.69 19.99 14.76
CA ILE A 620 1.90 20.28 13.97
C ILE A 620 1.96 21.79 13.73
N SER A 621 3.01 22.42 14.26
CA SER A 621 3.19 23.87 14.15
C SER A 621 3.46 24.32 12.71
N ASP A 622 3.00 25.51 12.34
CA ASP A 622 3.29 26.09 11.02
C ASP A 622 4.80 26.30 10.82
N LYS A 623 5.56 26.53 11.90
CA LYS A 623 7.03 26.56 11.84
C LYS A 623 7.60 25.26 11.30
N LEU A 624 7.14 24.11 11.81
CA LEU A 624 7.59 22.80 11.35
C LEU A 624 7.15 22.54 9.91
N LYS A 625 5.92 22.92 9.53
CA LYS A 625 5.44 22.82 8.14
C LYS A 625 6.34 23.61 7.19
N ARG A 626 6.66 24.86 7.51
CA ARG A 626 7.56 25.70 6.71
C ARG A 626 8.96 25.11 6.63
N GLN A 627 9.52 24.66 7.75
CA GLN A 627 10.84 24.01 7.79
C GLN A 627 10.92 22.75 6.93
N LEU A 628 9.89 21.89 7.01
CA LEU A 628 9.81 20.70 6.19
C LEU A 628 9.65 21.05 4.72
N SER A 629 8.76 21.97 4.37
CA SER A 629 8.58 22.43 2.99
C SER A 629 9.86 23.01 2.37
N ASP A 630 10.63 23.81 3.14
CA ASP A 630 11.92 24.33 2.68
C ASP A 630 12.94 23.19 2.50
N ALA A 631 12.98 22.22 3.41
CA ALA A 631 13.86 21.05 3.31
C ALA A 631 13.51 20.15 2.11
N THR A 632 12.21 20.04 1.77
CA THR A 632 11.71 19.28 0.61
C THR A 632 12.11 19.88 -0.72
N MET A 633 12.22 21.22 -0.80
CA MET A 633 12.68 21.90 -2.01
C MET A 633 14.22 21.97 -2.14
N ALA A 634 14.97 21.41 -1.19
CA ALA A 634 16.43 21.37 -1.23
C ALA A 634 16.95 20.06 -1.84
N GLN A 635 18.09 20.14 -2.54
CA GLN A 635 18.86 18.95 -2.92
C GLN A 635 19.50 18.37 -1.66
N SER A 636 18.95 17.26 -1.16
CA SER A 636 19.33 16.63 0.10
C SER A 636 19.38 15.11 -0.02
N SER A 637 20.14 14.44 0.84
CA SER A 637 20.25 12.97 0.82
C SER A 637 18.93 12.33 1.24
N ILE A 638 18.19 12.94 2.18
CA ILE A 638 16.88 12.43 2.58
C ILE A 638 15.85 12.49 1.45
N MET A 639 15.88 13.51 0.58
CA MET A 639 15.00 13.56 -0.58
C MET A 639 15.34 12.44 -1.58
N ALA A 640 16.62 12.15 -1.79
CA ALA A 640 17.03 11.00 -2.60
C ALA A 640 16.56 9.67 -1.98
N ASP A 641 16.74 9.51 -0.67
CA ASP A 641 16.29 8.31 0.06
C ASP A 641 14.76 8.13 0.00
N LEU A 642 13.97 9.22 0.03
CA LEU A 642 12.50 9.16 -0.02
C LEU A 642 11.91 9.14 -1.44
N THR A 643 12.73 9.30 -2.48
CA THR A 643 12.28 9.29 -3.88
C THR A 643 13.05 8.27 -4.75
N HIS A 644 13.77 7.34 -4.11
CA HIS A 644 14.65 6.36 -4.75
C HIS A 644 13.96 5.41 -5.74
N LEU A 645 12.64 5.23 -5.62
CA LEU A 645 11.82 4.44 -6.55
C LEU A 645 11.59 5.16 -7.89
N VAL A 646 11.75 6.48 -7.92
CA VAL A 646 11.60 7.27 -9.14
C VAL A 646 12.89 7.23 -9.95
N LYS A 647 12.98 6.27 -10.87
CA LYS A 647 14.07 6.20 -11.85
C LYS A 647 13.76 7.16 -12.99
N VAL A 648 14.68 8.09 -13.21
CA VAL A 648 14.53 9.15 -14.21
C VAL A 648 15.00 8.64 -15.56
N ILE A 649 14.15 8.77 -16.58
CA ILE A 649 14.44 8.35 -17.95
C ILE A 649 14.62 9.60 -18.82
N PRO A 650 15.71 9.71 -19.60
CA PRO A 650 15.92 10.86 -20.47
C PRO A 650 14.70 11.18 -21.34
N GLY A 651 14.25 12.43 -21.25
CA GLY A 651 13.12 12.96 -22.02
C GLY A 651 11.75 12.82 -21.38
N ASP A 652 11.60 12.05 -20.30
CA ASP A 652 10.31 11.95 -19.60
C ASP A 652 10.01 13.18 -18.70
N GLY A 653 8.79 13.27 -18.19
CA GLY A 653 8.37 14.36 -17.32
C GLY A 653 9.18 14.51 -16.03
N ASN A 654 9.71 13.42 -15.46
CA ASN A 654 10.55 13.46 -14.27
C ASN A 654 11.95 14.01 -14.60
N HIS A 655 12.51 13.64 -15.74
CA HIS A 655 13.79 14.16 -16.24
C HIS A 655 13.72 15.65 -16.50
N ILE A 656 12.67 16.11 -17.17
CA ILE A 656 12.43 17.53 -17.44
C ILE A 656 12.34 18.34 -16.14
N ASN A 657 11.60 17.84 -15.15
CA ASN A 657 11.47 18.51 -13.86
C ASN A 657 12.81 18.53 -13.09
N GLN A 658 13.54 17.42 -13.08
CA GLN A 658 14.83 17.31 -12.40
C GLN A 658 15.88 18.26 -13.00
N GLU A 659 15.96 18.36 -14.33
CA GLU A 659 16.89 19.27 -15.02
C GLU A 659 16.59 20.74 -14.70
N ALA A 660 15.32 21.14 -14.71
CA ALA A 660 14.92 22.50 -14.35
C ALA A 660 15.18 22.80 -12.87
N PHE A 661 14.95 21.82 -11.99
CA PHE A 661 15.20 21.94 -10.56
C PHE A 661 16.70 22.11 -10.26
N ALA A 662 17.56 21.27 -10.84
CA ALA A 662 19.01 21.36 -10.70
C ALA A 662 19.55 22.68 -11.26
N ALA A 663 19.15 23.05 -12.49
CA ALA A 663 19.56 24.30 -13.11
C ALA A 663 19.20 25.52 -12.27
N LYS A 664 18.00 25.52 -11.63
CA LYS A 664 17.58 26.62 -10.76
C LYS A 664 18.46 26.74 -9.51
N HIS A 665 18.78 25.63 -8.84
CA HIS A 665 19.70 25.63 -7.68
C HIS A 665 21.06 26.20 -8.07
N ASP A 666 21.60 25.79 -9.22
CA ASP A 666 22.89 26.24 -9.73
C ASP A 666 22.97 27.75 -9.98
N VAL A 667 21.86 28.38 -10.41
CA VAL A 667 21.80 29.82 -10.70
C VAL A 667 21.17 30.65 -9.59
N MET A 668 20.77 30.07 -8.45
CA MET A 668 20.13 30.80 -7.35
C MET A 668 20.88 32.09 -6.91
N PRO A 669 22.22 32.09 -6.75
CA PRO A 669 22.95 33.31 -6.41
C PRO A 669 22.81 34.40 -7.48
N ILE A 670 22.83 34.01 -8.76
CA ILE A 670 22.71 34.91 -9.91
C ILE A 670 21.28 35.45 -9.99
N LEU A 671 20.25 34.61 -9.78
CA LEU A 671 18.85 35.03 -9.77
C LEU A 671 18.56 36.08 -8.70
N LYS A 672 19.25 36.06 -7.55
CA LYS A 672 19.14 37.12 -6.54
C LYS A 672 19.69 38.46 -7.04
N VAL A 673 20.78 38.45 -7.82
CA VAL A 673 21.32 39.65 -8.47
C VAL A 673 20.32 40.18 -9.48
N VAL A 674 19.80 39.31 -10.36
CA VAL A 674 18.76 39.64 -11.34
C VAL A 674 17.53 40.26 -10.66
N GLN A 675 16.98 39.62 -9.63
CA GLN A 675 15.82 40.15 -8.90
C GLN A 675 16.10 41.50 -8.23
N LYS A 676 17.31 41.71 -7.71
CA LYS A 676 17.70 43.00 -7.11
C LYS A 676 17.81 44.09 -8.17
N ALA A 677 18.38 43.78 -9.33
CA ALA A 677 18.49 44.69 -10.47
C ALA A 677 17.10 45.10 -10.98
N LEU A 678 16.21 44.11 -11.21
CA LEU A 678 14.85 44.34 -11.69
C LEU A 678 13.96 45.12 -10.70
N ARG A 679 14.27 45.11 -9.39
CA ARG A 679 13.59 45.96 -8.40
C ARG A 679 14.10 47.39 -8.39
N LYS A 680 15.37 47.61 -8.75
CA LYS A 680 16.01 48.93 -8.75
C LYS A 680 15.59 49.73 -9.98
N ASP A 681 15.56 49.08 -11.13
CA ASP A 681 15.10 49.64 -12.39
C ASP A 681 14.15 48.63 -13.06
N PRO A 682 12.82 48.79 -12.91
CA PRO A 682 11.87 47.88 -13.51
C PRO A 682 11.97 47.93 -15.02
N VAL A 683 12.61 46.93 -15.61
CA VAL A 683 12.49 46.68 -17.04
C VAL A 683 10.99 46.52 -17.33
N VAL A 684 10.44 47.46 -18.11
CA VAL A 684 9.00 47.72 -18.40
C VAL A 684 8.10 46.48 -18.22
N PRO A 685 6.90 46.61 -17.60
CA PRO A 685 6.04 45.48 -17.19
C PRO A 685 5.58 44.50 -18.30
N PHE A 686 5.88 44.76 -19.58
CA PHE A 686 5.53 43.91 -20.72
C PHE A 686 6.71 43.12 -21.31
N VAL A 687 7.87 43.08 -20.63
CA VAL A 687 9.11 42.46 -21.16
C VAL A 687 9.30 41.04 -20.61
N SER A 688 9.59 40.07 -21.49
CA SER A 688 9.84 38.67 -21.10
C SER A 688 11.06 38.54 -20.16
N PHE A 689 11.12 37.47 -19.37
CA PHE A 689 12.27 37.21 -18.49
C PHE A 689 13.60 37.12 -19.28
N GLU A 690 13.58 36.50 -20.46
CA GLU A 690 14.72 36.41 -21.37
C GLU A 690 15.22 37.80 -21.79
N ASN A 691 14.31 38.70 -22.17
CA ASN A 691 14.66 40.07 -22.55
C ASN A 691 15.20 40.87 -21.35
N ALA A 692 14.61 40.69 -20.17
CA ALA A 692 15.07 41.35 -18.94
C ALA A 692 16.51 40.92 -18.59
N VAL A 693 16.81 39.62 -18.66
CA VAL A 693 18.16 39.08 -18.42
C VAL A 693 19.14 39.53 -19.50
N THR A 694 18.71 39.64 -20.76
CA THR A 694 19.54 40.14 -21.87
C THR A 694 19.94 41.59 -21.67
N LYS A 695 19.01 42.47 -21.27
CA LYS A 695 19.33 43.87 -20.95
C LYS A 695 20.31 44.00 -19.78
N LEU A 696 20.18 43.17 -18.75
CA LEU A 696 21.13 43.17 -17.63
C LEU A 696 22.54 42.75 -18.09
N HIS A 697 22.63 41.81 -19.04
CA HIS A 697 23.91 41.45 -19.65
C HIS A 697 24.49 42.60 -20.50
N GLU A 698 23.68 43.24 -21.34
CA GLU A 698 24.07 44.40 -22.16
C GLU A 698 24.55 45.58 -21.30
N ASN A 699 23.92 45.80 -20.15
CA ASN A 699 24.29 46.82 -19.16
C ASN A 699 25.54 46.44 -18.34
N GLY A 700 26.13 45.27 -18.56
CA GLY A 700 27.31 44.78 -17.84
C GLY A 700 27.04 44.31 -16.41
N GLU A 701 25.77 44.13 -16.02
CA GLU A 701 25.38 43.63 -14.69
C GLU A 701 25.50 42.11 -14.56
N LEU A 702 25.55 41.39 -15.69
CA LEU A 702 25.79 39.95 -15.76
C LEU A 702 26.96 39.65 -16.70
N SER A 703 27.88 38.79 -16.28
CA SER A 703 28.91 38.24 -17.17
C SER A 703 28.30 37.33 -18.25
N ALA A 704 29.02 37.10 -19.35
CA ALA A 704 28.56 36.21 -20.43
C ALA A 704 28.25 34.77 -19.93
N ASN A 705 29.03 34.28 -18.96
CA ASN A 705 28.79 32.97 -18.35
C ASN A 705 27.53 32.97 -17.47
N GLU A 706 27.32 33.99 -16.65
CA GLU A 706 26.11 34.11 -15.82
C GLU A 706 24.85 34.24 -16.68
N TYR A 707 24.92 35.05 -17.74
CA TYR A 707 23.86 35.18 -18.74
C TYR A 707 23.51 33.81 -19.35
N ALA A 708 24.49 33.09 -19.90
CA ALA A 708 24.27 31.79 -20.53
C ALA A 708 23.60 30.78 -19.59
N ARG A 709 24.04 30.71 -18.33
CA ARG A 709 23.47 29.81 -17.32
C ARG A 709 22.03 30.19 -16.94
N VAL A 710 21.71 31.48 -16.83
CA VAL A 710 20.35 31.93 -16.51
C VAL A 710 19.39 31.69 -17.69
N ILE A 711 19.85 31.85 -18.93
CA ILE A 711 19.08 31.53 -20.13
C ILE A 711 18.84 30.01 -20.23
N ASP A 712 19.86 29.18 -19.99
CA ASP A 712 19.71 27.71 -19.93
C ASP A 712 18.65 27.30 -18.89
N TYR A 713 18.74 27.84 -17.66
CA TYR A 713 17.70 27.66 -16.64
C TYR A 713 16.32 28.11 -17.14
N ASN A 714 16.21 29.27 -17.78
CA ASN A 714 14.92 29.77 -18.27
C ASN A 714 14.27 28.82 -19.29
N ASN A 715 15.07 28.25 -20.20
CA ASN A 715 14.60 27.29 -21.19
C ASN A 715 14.11 26.00 -20.52
N LYS A 716 14.90 25.44 -19.59
CA LYS A 716 14.52 24.26 -18.81
C LYS A 716 13.28 24.53 -17.95
N ARG A 717 13.17 25.70 -17.32
CA ARG A 717 12.00 26.13 -16.55
C ARG A 717 10.75 26.21 -17.42
N GLN A 718 10.84 26.81 -18.61
CA GLN A 718 9.71 26.89 -19.54
C GLN A 718 9.25 25.51 -19.98
N LEU A 719 10.18 24.60 -20.27
CA LEU A 719 9.91 23.21 -20.58
C LEU A 719 9.22 22.46 -19.42
N ALA A 720 9.69 22.61 -18.18
CA ALA A 720 9.07 21.97 -17.02
C ALA A 720 7.66 22.51 -16.70
N VAL A 721 7.42 23.79 -16.99
CA VAL A 721 6.17 24.47 -16.67
C VAL A 721 5.09 24.28 -17.74
N ARG A 722 5.46 24.15 -19.02
CA ARG A 722 4.48 23.91 -20.09
C ARG A 722 3.83 22.53 -19.96
N VAL A 723 2.76 22.32 -20.70
CA VAL A 723 2.06 21.03 -20.83
C VAL A 723 2.24 20.50 -22.24
N ASP A 724 1.96 19.22 -22.44
CA ASP A 724 1.92 18.65 -23.79
C ASP A 724 0.76 19.27 -24.58
N GLU A 725 1.02 19.58 -25.85
CA GLU A 725 0.07 20.23 -26.75
C GLU A 725 -0.35 19.26 -27.86
N TYR A 726 -1.58 19.40 -28.33
CA TYR A 726 -2.15 18.55 -29.36
C TYR A 726 -2.77 19.39 -30.47
N THR A 727 -2.83 18.85 -31.68
CA THR A 727 -3.64 19.42 -32.76
C THR A 727 -5.13 19.41 -32.39
N PHE A 728 -5.96 20.08 -33.18
CA PHE A 728 -7.42 20.03 -33.02
C PHE A 728 -7.96 18.58 -32.99
N ASP A 729 -7.32 17.69 -33.76
CA ASP A 729 -7.66 16.27 -33.87
C ASP A 729 -6.91 15.38 -32.87
N MET A 730 -6.34 15.97 -31.81
CA MET A 730 -5.65 15.29 -30.71
C MET A 730 -4.36 14.53 -31.10
N GLU A 731 -3.68 14.97 -32.16
CA GLU A 731 -2.33 14.48 -32.49
C GLU A 731 -1.29 15.23 -31.66
N LEU A 732 -0.41 14.50 -30.98
CA LEU A 732 0.63 15.08 -30.12
C LEU A 732 1.61 15.94 -30.95
N LEU A 733 1.80 17.19 -30.55
CA LEU A 733 2.72 18.12 -31.20
C LEU A 733 4.16 17.89 -30.72
N ASP A 734 5.14 18.17 -31.60
CA ASP A 734 6.56 18.04 -31.26
C ASP A 734 6.91 18.98 -30.10
N ALA A 735 7.61 18.45 -29.10
CA ALA A 735 8.18 19.20 -27.99
C ALA A 735 9.05 20.39 -28.45
N ASN A 736 9.60 20.39 -29.67
CA ASN A 736 10.44 21.47 -30.20
C ASN A 736 9.67 22.59 -30.91
N GLN A 737 8.33 22.56 -30.95
CA GLN A 737 7.57 23.62 -31.60
C GLN A 737 7.85 24.98 -30.95
N GLN A 738 8.31 25.94 -31.76
CA GLN A 738 8.64 27.28 -31.28
C GLN A 738 7.36 28.00 -30.84
N LEU A 739 7.25 28.25 -29.53
CA LEU A 739 6.25 29.17 -28.99
C LEU A 739 6.47 30.55 -29.59
N VAL A 740 5.38 31.28 -29.87
CA VAL A 740 5.43 32.66 -30.36
C VAL A 740 6.21 33.51 -29.35
N LYS A 741 7.46 33.84 -29.66
CA LYS A 741 8.22 34.86 -28.93
C LYS A 741 7.65 36.20 -29.37
N GLY A 742 6.91 36.88 -28.51
CA GLY A 742 6.48 38.25 -28.78
C GLY A 742 7.72 39.10 -29.03
N GLU A 743 7.94 39.50 -30.28
CA GLU A 743 8.91 40.55 -30.58
C GLU A 743 8.40 41.82 -29.90
N PRO A 744 9.26 42.56 -29.17
CA PRO A 744 8.87 43.85 -28.66
C PRO A 744 8.59 44.75 -29.87
N GLU A 745 7.34 45.22 -30.02
CA GLU A 745 7.06 46.34 -30.90
C GLU A 745 8.02 47.46 -30.50
N THR A 746 8.93 47.80 -31.41
CA THR A 746 9.75 49.00 -31.30
C THR A 746 8.79 50.18 -31.40
N HIS A 747 8.27 50.64 -30.27
CA HIS A 747 7.76 51.99 -30.18
C HIS A 747 8.95 52.91 -30.43
N THR A 748 9.17 53.26 -31.69
CA THR A 748 9.95 54.42 -32.09
C THR A 748 9.25 55.61 -31.43
N ASP A 749 9.90 56.18 -30.42
CA ASP A 749 9.59 57.52 -29.92
C ASP A 749 9.63 58.47 -31.12
N ALA A 750 8.45 58.79 -31.66
CA ALA A 750 8.29 59.89 -32.59
C ALA A 750 8.29 61.18 -31.75
N ALA A 751 9.28 62.02 -32.07
CA ALA A 751 9.68 63.26 -31.41
C ALA A 751 8.58 64.29 -31.14
#